data_AF-A0A7G2EBN9-F1
#
_entry.id   AF-A0A7G2EBN9-F1
#
_cell.length_a   1.000
_cell.length_b   1.000
_cell.length_c   1.000
_cell.angle_alpha   90.00
_cell.angle_beta   90.00
_cell.angle_gamma   90.00
#
_symmetry.space_group_name_H-M   'P 1'
#
loop_
_entity.id
_entity.type
_entity.pdbx_description
1 polymer ?
#
loop_
_entity_poly.entity_id
_entity_poly.type
_entity_poly.pdbx_seq_one_letter_code
_entity_poly.pdbx_strand_id
1 'polypeptide(L)'
;MTPQCFLKTLKTAKQTYTFSIYKLLLNSSSINQTLASPETPLSDLNLSTLRRILSDPDINSWKCISLFNFILENPSLFSFQPDLRTHLSLTFRVLSERRFSYAKELLKPVAIDDILRYPFNVIVSSVIDECGCEKKVVGRFFNSMIMVYSDNGKFSEVVEVFEYMKNNEVKIDEKTCTLHLLNLKRCDQMELARDFFSLMVESGIDVVTVYSLTVVVTVLCCNGEITRARELVEEMGLVKGVKANIVTFKSMIGCCVKRWDFEELDLVLKLMEKESVMLDLDSYKVLIDGFTSYGKVEEAERLVLMMHDKKLRVESYLYNLIMNGYSRFGLVEKVIELYSEMSSRGVTPNKDTYWVLMNGLCKAGKVCEAMSFLNELRVNEFEIDEEMYSTLSEECYRVGMIDKSLEVVAEMIRDGFIPGATICERLADSLFEVNRKEAQMLITIVVHVADSSMTTKIRSRDYLKIEASSPQGFTIDLIHRRSNASSSRVFNTQLGSPYADTVFDTYEYLMKLQIGTPPFEIEAVLDTGSEHIWTQCLPCVHCYNQTAPIFDPSKSSTFKEIRCDTHDHSCPYELVYGGKSYTKGTLVTETVTIHSTSGQPFVMPETIIGCGRNNSGFKPGFAGVVGLDRGPKSLITQMGGEYPGLMSYCFAGKGTSKINFGANAIVAGDGVVSTTVFVKTAKPGFYYLNLDAVSVGNTRIETVGTPFHALKGNIVIDSGSTLTYFPESYCNLVRKAVEQVVTAVRFPRSDILCYYSKTIDIFPVITMHFSGGADLVLDKYNMYVASNTGGVFCLAIICNSPIEEAIFGNRAQNNFLVGYDSSSLLVSFKPTNCSALWN
;
A
#
# COMPACT_ATOMS: atom_id res chain seq x y z
N MET A 1 9.34 62.69 4.70
CA MET A 1 8.07 63.47 4.74
C MET A 1 8.22 64.60 5.75
N THR A 2 7.97 65.85 5.36
CA THR A 2 7.99 66.99 6.29
C THR A 2 6.73 67.01 7.17
N PRO A 3 6.76 67.60 8.38
CA PRO A 3 5.60 67.69 9.28
C PRO A 3 4.38 68.37 8.65
N GLN A 4 4.60 69.29 7.70
CA GLN A 4 3.54 69.93 6.91
C GLN A 4 2.87 68.97 5.92
N CYS A 5 3.59 67.98 5.38
CA CYS A 5 3.02 66.94 4.53
C CYS A 5 2.16 65.98 5.36
N PHE A 6 2.61 65.61 6.56
CA PHE A 6 1.86 64.82 7.55
C PHE A 6 0.58 65.54 8.03
N LEU A 7 0.66 66.84 8.32
CA LEU A 7 -0.49 67.67 8.69
C LEU A 7 -1.48 67.89 7.53
N LYS A 8 -1.01 67.88 6.28
CA LYS A 8 -1.87 67.96 5.10
C LYS A 8 -2.66 66.66 4.93
N THR A 9 -2.01 65.49 5.05
CA THR A 9 -2.66 64.17 5.08
C THR A 9 -3.66 64.05 6.25
N LEU A 10 -3.31 64.58 7.43
CA LEU A 10 -4.19 64.64 8.61
C LEU A 10 -5.42 65.54 8.41
N LYS A 11 -5.28 66.70 7.76
CA LYS A 11 -6.42 67.58 7.47
C LYS A 11 -7.36 66.97 6.43
N THR A 12 -6.83 66.27 5.43
CA THR A 12 -7.65 65.56 4.44
C THR A 12 -8.44 64.43 5.10
N ALA A 13 -7.79 63.60 5.93
CA ALA A 13 -8.43 62.47 6.63
C ALA A 13 -9.47 62.90 7.70
N LYS A 14 -9.24 64.03 8.40
CA LYS A 14 -10.18 64.56 9.42
C LYS A 14 -11.41 65.25 8.81
N GLN A 15 -11.36 65.60 7.51
CA GLN A 15 -12.50 66.19 6.79
C GLN A 15 -13.38 65.15 6.07
N THR A 16 -12.91 63.91 5.87
CA THR A 16 -13.65 62.90 5.08
C THR A 16 -14.36 61.82 5.89
N TYR A 17 -13.97 61.54 7.14
CA TYR A 17 -14.55 60.44 7.92
C TYR A 17 -14.98 60.92 9.32
N THR A 18 -16.11 60.42 9.83
CA THR A 18 -16.59 60.72 11.18
C THR A 18 -15.54 60.34 12.23
N PHE A 19 -15.44 61.14 13.29
CA PHE A 19 -14.40 61.09 14.33
C PHE A 19 -14.20 59.70 14.97
N SER A 20 -15.25 58.86 15.00
CA SER A 20 -15.24 57.47 15.46
C SER A 20 -14.38 56.54 14.57
N ILE A 21 -14.57 56.58 13.25
CA ILE A 21 -13.92 55.69 12.27
C ILE A 21 -12.41 55.96 12.20
N TYR A 22 -12.02 57.22 12.35
CA TYR A 22 -10.62 57.65 12.41
C TYR A 22 -9.86 57.06 13.61
N LYS A 23 -10.53 56.85 14.74
CA LYS A 23 -9.96 56.25 15.96
C LYS A 23 -9.73 54.73 15.81
N LEU A 24 -10.63 54.05 15.10
CA LEU A 24 -10.53 52.63 14.71
C LEU A 24 -9.34 52.35 13.78
N LEU A 25 -9.05 53.28 12.86
CA LEU A 25 -7.93 53.17 11.92
C LEU A 25 -6.55 53.49 12.55
N LEU A 26 -6.48 54.01 13.78
CA LEU A 26 -5.22 54.46 14.40
C LEU A 26 -4.57 53.43 15.35
N ASN A 27 -5.35 52.56 16.02
CA ASN A 27 -4.84 51.67 17.06
C ASN A 27 -5.03 50.18 16.73
N SER A 28 -4.02 49.55 16.14
CA SER A 28 -4.02 48.11 15.85
C SER A 28 -3.87 47.22 17.09
N SER A 29 -3.38 47.77 18.20
CA SER A 29 -3.13 47.05 19.46
C SER A 29 -4.29 47.14 20.46
N SER A 30 -5.40 47.80 20.12
CA SER A 30 -6.44 48.17 21.09
C SER A 30 -7.87 47.94 20.62
N ILE A 31 -8.13 47.16 19.57
CA ILE A 31 -9.52 46.86 19.17
C ILE A 31 -10.27 46.19 20.34
N ASN A 32 -9.60 45.32 21.10
CA ASN A 32 -10.19 44.67 22.29
C ASN A 32 -10.36 45.60 23.52
N GLN A 33 -9.58 46.69 23.63
CA GLN A 33 -9.66 47.63 24.76
C GLN A 33 -10.65 48.78 24.54
N THR A 34 -11.00 49.10 23.29
CA THR A 34 -11.87 50.23 22.97
C THR A 34 -13.37 49.91 23.17
N LEU A 35 -13.71 48.65 23.44
CA LEU A 35 -15.08 48.14 23.63
C LEU A 35 -15.56 48.13 25.10
N ALA A 36 -14.76 48.63 26.05
CA ALA A 36 -15.09 48.65 27.47
C ALA A 36 -15.92 49.88 27.94
N SER A 37 -16.40 50.74 27.03
CA SER A 37 -17.24 51.90 27.39
C SER A 37 -18.50 52.02 26.51
N PRO A 38 -19.70 52.16 27.09
CA PRO A 38 -20.98 52.07 26.39
C PRO A 38 -21.45 53.44 25.86
N GLU A 39 -20.72 54.04 24.93
CA GLU A 39 -21.24 55.20 24.17
C GLU A 39 -20.87 55.09 22.68
N THR A 40 -21.82 54.56 21.89
CA THR A 40 -22.10 54.88 20.48
C THR A 40 -20.93 55.27 19.55
N PRO A 41 -20.16 54.31 18.98
CA PRO A 41 -19.35 54.63 17.79
C PRO A 41 -19.58 53.73 16.56
N LEU A 42 -20.36 52.65 16.65
CA LEU A 42 -20.50 51.65 15.57
C LEU A 42 -21.76 51.80 14.68
N SER A 43 -22.70 52.67 15.04
CA SER A 43 -23.94 52.90 14.26
C SER A 43 -23.72 53.58 12.90
N ASP A 44 -22.58 54.26 12.71
CA ASP A 44 -22.28 55.03 11.51
C ASP A 44 -21.58 54.21 10.40
N LEU A 45 -21.03 53.04 10.74
CA LEU A 45 -20.39 52.19 9.74
C LEU A 45 -21.49 51.42 8.99
N ASN A 46 -21.69 51.77 7.72
CA ASN A 46 -22.55 51.06 6.80
C ASN A 46 -21.74 50.63 5.55
N LEU A 47 -22.34 49.79 4.72
CA LEU A 47 -21.69 49.20 3.54
C LEU A 47 -21.12 50.26 2.57
N SER A 48 -21.80 51.40 2.40
CA SER A 48 -21.32 52.50 1.54
C SER A 48 -20.08 53.19 2.13
N THR A 49 -20.05 53.39 3.44
CA THR A 49 -18.88 53.95 4.14
C THR A 49 -17.71 52.98 4.13
N LEU A 50 -17.95 51.68 4.32
CA LEU A 50 -16.91 50.65 4.20
C LEU A 50 -16.28 50.63 2.81
N ARG A 51 -17.10 50.61 1.74
CA ARG A 51 -16.60 50.66 0.35
C ARG A 51 -15.70 51.88 0.09
N ARG A 52 -16.08 53.05 0.63
CA ARG A 52 -15.29 54.28 0.50
C ARG A 52 -13.93 54.17 1.22
N ILE A 53 -13.90 53.61 2.43
CA ILE A 53 -12.66 53.36 3.19
C ILE A 53 -11.74 52.39 2.43
N LEU A 54 -12.28 51.28 1.91
CA LEU A 54 -11.49 50.27 1.20
C LEU A 54 -10.91 50.81 -0.12
N SER A 55 -11.60 51.75 -0.77
CA SER A 55 -11.19 52.37 -2.04
C SER A 55 -10.25 53.58 -1.87
N ASP A 56 -10.06 54.08 -0.64
CA ASP A 56 -9.29 55.31 -0.38
C ASP A 56 -7.78 55.05 -0.46
N PRO A 57 -7.04 55.62 -1.43
CA PRO A 57 -5.61 55.34 -1.62
C PRO A 57 -4.73 55.81 -0.45
N ASP A 58 -5.18 56.77 0.37
CA ASP A 58 -4.39 57.33 1.48
C ASP A 58 -4.38 56.43 2.73
N ILE A 59 -5.25 55.42 2.79
CA ILE A 59 -5.35 54.49 3.92
C ILE A 59 -4.37 53.31 3.76
N ASN A 60 -3.71 52.86 4.81
CA ASN A 60 -2.80 51.71 4.70
C ASN A 60 -3.59 50.40 4.48
N SER A 61 -3.21 49.58 3.49
CA SER A 61 -3.91 48.33 3.15
C SER A 61 -4.00 47.33 4.30
N TRP A 62 -3.03 47.30 5.21
CA TRP A 62 -3.09 46.45 6.41
C TRP A 62 -4.20 46.87 7.37
N LYS A 63 -4.48 48.19 7.47
CA LYS A 63 -5.61 48.71 8.26
C LYS A 63 -6.94 48.33 7.62
N CYS A 64 -7.02 48.36 6.29
CA CYS A 64 -8.19 47.89 5.55
C CYS A 64 -8.44 46.39 5.78
N ILE A 65 -7.40 45.55 5.71
CA ILE A 65 -7.50 44.10 6.00
C ILE A 65 -7.94 43.86 7.44
N SER A 66 -7.33 44.55 8.42
CA SER A 66 -7.68 44.39 9.84
C SER A 66 -9.13 44.77 10.11
N LEU A 67 -9.62 45.87 9.52
CA LEU A 67 -11.02 46.28 9.63
C LEU A 67 -11.95 45.26 8.97
N PHE A 68 -11.59 44.78 7.79
CA PHE A 68 -12.38 43.81 7.03
C PHE A 68 -12.52 42.46 7.77
N ASN A 69 -11.41 41.92 8.28
CA ASN A 69 -11.40 40.69 9.07
C ASN A 69 -12.19 40.85 10.37
N PHE A 70 -12.07 41.99 11.06
CA PHE A 70 -12.84 42.27 12.27
C PHE A 70 -14.35 42.21 12.03
N ILE A 71 -14.83 42.73 10.89
CA ILE A 71 -16.24 42.69 10.50
C ILE A 71 -16.68 41.23 10.25
N LEU A 72 -15.85 40.44 9.56
CA LEU A 72 -16.13 39.02 9.29
C LEU A 72 -16.13 38.16 10.57
N GLU A 73 -15.24 38.43 11.52
CA GLU A 73 -15.16 37.71 12.80
C GLU A 73 -16.29 38.07 13.77
N ASN A 74 -16.94 39.23 13.60
CA ASN A 74 -17.96 39.75 14.52
C ASN A 74 -19.27 40.14 13.79
N PRO A 75 -19.94 39.21 13.09
CA PRO A 75 -21.10 39.51 12.25
C PRO A 75 -22.29 40.07 13.04
N SER A 76 -22.41 39.76 14.34
CA SER A 76 -23.48 40.25 15.22
C SER A 76 -23.37 41.73 15.58
N LEU A 77 -22.19 42.34 15.40
CA LEU A 77 -21.95 43.76 15.73
C LEU A 77 -22.33 44.72 14.60
N PHE A 78 -22.64 44.20 13.39
CA PHE A 78 -22.89 44.99 12.20
C PHE A 78 -24.22 44.63 11.55
N SER A 79 -24.93 45.65 11.04
CA SER A 79 -26.21 45.47 10.33
C SER A 79 -26.05 45.03 8.87
N PHE A 80 -24.81 44.81 8.42
CA PHE A 80 -24.47 44.49 7.04
C PHE A 80 -23.32 43.48 6.99
N GLN A 81 -23.22 42.77 5.87
CA GLN A 81 -22.09 41.88 5.56
C GLN A 81 -21.29 42.45 4.39
N PRO A 82 -19.96 42.25 4.35
CA PRO A 82 -19.16 42.60 3.18
C PRO A 82 -19.67 41.86 1.94
N ASP A 83 -20.02 42.62 0.91
CA ASP A 83 -20.50 42.08 -0.37
C ASP A 83 -19.37 41.81 -1.37
N LEU A 84 -19.70 41.25 -2.54
CA LEU A 84 -18.74 40.98 -3.61
C LEU A 84 -17.86 42.19 -3.91
N ARG A 85 -18.45 43.38 -4.02
CA ARG A 85 -17.71 44.61 -4.36
C ARG A 85 -16.68 44.97 -3.29
N THR A 86 -17.01 44.85 -2.01
CA THR A 86 -16.04 45.09 -0.93
C THR A 86 -14.88 44.10 -0.95
N HIS A 87 -15.14 42.82 -1.23
CA HIS A 87 -14.11 41.80 -1.39
C HIS A 87 -13.19 42.12 -2.58
N LEU A 88 -13.76 42.48 -3.74
CA LEU A 88 -13.00 42.82 -4.94
C LEU A 88 -12.15 44.07 -4.75
N SER A 89 -12.72 45.17 -4.23
CA SER A 89 -12.00 46.42 -3.96
C SER A 89 -10.77 46.20 -3.06
N LEU A 90 -10.91 45.42 -1.97
CA LEU A 90 -9.78 45.10 -1.10
C LEU A 90 -8.77 44.16 -1.78
N THR A 91 -9.24 43.18 -2.55
CA THR A 91 -8.39 42.27 -3.31
C THR A 91 -7.52 43.02 -4.32
N PHE A 92 -8.10 43.92 -5.12
CA PHE A 92 -7.37 44.74 -6.09
C PHE A 92 -6.29 45.61 -5.43
N ARG A 93 -6.60 46.17 -4.26
CA ARG A 93 -5.65 46.94 -3.46
C ARG A 93 -4.44 46.09 -3.05
N VAL A 94 -4.69 44.92 -2.47
CA VAL A 94 -3.67 43.99 -1.99
C VAL A 94 -2.82 43.43 -3.14
N LEU A 95 -3.44 43.19 -4.31
CA LEU A 95 -2.75 42.78 -5.54
C LEU A 95 -1.88 43.88 -6.14
N SER A 96 -2.26 45.15 -5.98
CA SER A 96 -1.45 46.30 -6.38
C SER A 96 -0.14 46.34 -5.57
N GLU A 97 -0.19 45.97 -4.29
CA GLU A 97 0.98 45.80 -3.41
C GLU A 97 1.73 44.46 -3.58
N ARG A 98 1.33 43.59 -4.52
CA ARG A 98 1.92 42.26 -4.77
C ARG A 98 1.83 41.29 -3.58
N ARG A 99 0.83 41.45 -2.71
CA ARG A 99 0.58 40.57 -1.56
C ARG A 99 -0.34 39.40 -1.94
N PHE A 100 0.16 38.46 -2.75
CA PHE A 100 -0.66 37.39 -3.35
C PHE A 100 -1.33 36.44 -2.35
N SER A 101 -0.71 36.16 -1.19
CA SER A 101 -1.29 35.28 -0.17
C SER A 101 -2.59 35.85 0.41
N TYR A 102 -2.55 37.11 0.84
CA TYR A 102 -3.74 37.81 1.35
C TYR A 102 -4.82 37.96 0.28
N ALA A 103 -4.43 38.21 -0.97
CA ALA A 103 -5.38 38.27 -2.08
C ALA A 103 -6.12 36.92 -2.29
N LYS A 104 -5.40 35.79 -2.21
CA LYS A 104 -6.04 34.47 -2.26
C LYS A 104 -7.02 34.25 -1.11
N GLU A 105 -6.65 34.62 0.12
CA GLU A 105 -7.55 34.47 1.29
C GLU A 105 -8.83 35.31 1.14
N LEU A 106 -8.72 36.53 0.60
CA LEU A 106 -9.89 37.39 0.33
C LEU A 106 -10.77 36.87 -0.81
N LEU A 107 -10.20 36.10 -1.75
CA LEU A 107 -10.91 35.51 -2.88
C LEU A 107 -11.63 34.21 -2.53
N LYS A 108 -11.18 33.46 -1.52
CA LYS A 108 -11.80 32.18 -1.15
C LYS A 108 -13.31 32.32 -0.83
N PRO A 109 -13.77 33.27 0.02
CA PRO A 109 -15.20 33.40 0.31
C PRO A 109 -16.06 33.64 -0.94
N VAL A 110 -15.58 34.46 -1.89
CA VAL A 110 -16.36 34.81 -3.08
C VAL A 110 -16.30 33.75 -4.18
N ALA A 111 -15.24 32.93 -4.20
CA ALA A 111 -15.02 31.95 -5.26
C ALA A 111 -15.53 30.54 -4.91
N ILE A 112 -15.39 30.11 -3.64
CA ILE A 112 -15.55 28.68 -3.26
C ILE A 112 -16.42 28.40 -2.04
N ASP A 113 -16.78 29.40 -1.22
CA ASP A 113 -17.52 29.20 0.03
C ASP A 113 -19.03 28.99 -0.19
N ASP A 114 -19.68 28.11 0.58
CA ASP A 114 -21.09 27.76 0.37
C ASP A 114 -22.08 28.91 0.62
N ILE A 115 -21.67 29.96 1.35
CA ILE A 115 -22.54 31.07 1.78
C ILE A 115 -22.38 32.30 0.86
N LEU A 116 -21.15 32.60 0.42
CA LEU A 116 -20.82 33.81 -0.34
C LEU A 116 -20.30 33.55 -1.76
N ARG A 117 -20.37 32.32 -2.29
CA ARG A 117 -19.91 32.00 -3.64
C ARG A 117 -20.72 32.72 -4.72
N TYR A 118 -20.00 33.37 -5.62
CA TYR A 118 -20.55 33.98 -6.83
C TYR A 118 -20.11 33.19 -8.08
N PRO A 119 -21.00 32.97 -9.06
CA PRO A 119 -20.61 32.45 -10.36
C PRO A 119 -19.55 33.32 -11.04
N PHE A 120 -18.64 32.71 -11.80
CA PHE A 120 -17.50 33.41 -12.39
C PHE A 120 -17.92 34.60 -13.28
N ASN A 121 -18.99 34.45 -14.07
CA ASN A 121 -19.54 35.54 -14.89
C ASN A 121 -19.98 36.77 -14.07
N VAL A 122 -20.52 36.57 -12.86
CA VAL A 122 -20.90 37.66 -11.95
C VAL A 122 -19.67 38.38 -11.42
N ILE A 123 -18.62 37.62 -11.07
CA ILE A 123 -17.33 38.18 -10.63
C ILE A 123 -16.73 39.03 -11.75
N VAL A 124 -16.69 38.51 -12.97
CA VAL A 124 -16.19 39.22 -14.15
C VAL A 124 -16.94 40.53 -14.41
N SER A 125 -18.28 40.51 -14.38
CA SER A 125 -19.08 41.73 -14.59
C SER A 125 -18.76 42.82 -13.55
N SER A 126 -18.56 42.42 -12.29
CA SER A 126 -18.21 43.34 -11.21
C SER A 126 -16.79 43.89 -11.34
N VAL A 127 -15.85 43.10 -11.87
CA VAL A 127 -14.47 43.54 -12.17
C VAL A 127 -14.43 44.57 -13.30
N ILE A 128 -15.30 44.42 -14.31
CA ILE A 128 -15.42 45.37 -15.43
C ILE A 128 -16.02 46.71 -14.94
N ASP A 129 -16.98 46.66 -14.01
CA ASP A 129 -17.65 47.84 -13.45
C ASP A 129 -16.78 48.62 -12.44
N GLU A 130 -15.76 48.01 -11.85
CA GLU A 130 -14.71 48.69 -11.07
C GLU A 130 -13.72 49.42 -12.00
N CYS A 131 -14.24 50.40 -12.74
CA CYS A 131 -13.53 51.31 -13.64
C CYS A 131 -12.36 52.02 -12.93
N GLY A 132 -11.13 51.52 -13.13
CA GLY A 132 -9.90 52.18 -12.68
C GLY A 132 -8.68 51.29 -12.50
N CYS A 133 -8.81 49.96 -12.54
CA CYS A 133 -7.69 49.06 -12.28
C CYS A 133 -6.70 48.97 -13.47
N GLU A 134 -5.39 49.05 -13.19
CA GLU A 134 -4.36 48.83 -14.20
C GLU A 134 -4.48 47.42 -14.81
N LYS A 135 -4.32 47.28 -16.14
CA LYS A 135 -4.33 45.98 -16.85
C LYS A 135 -3.44 44.92 -16.18
N LYS A 136 -2.33 45.35 -15.58
CA LYS A 136 -1.40 44.47 -14.84
C LYS A 136 -2.01 43.89 -13.56
N VAL A 137 -2.82 44.66 -12.83
CA VAL A 137 -3.47 44.21 -11.59
C VAL A 137 -4.63 43.27 -11.92
N VAL A 138 -5.37 43.56 -12.99
CA VAL A 138 -6.41 42.66 -13.53
C VAL A 138 -5.82 41.31 -13.93
N GLY A 139 -4.64 41.29 -14.58
CA GLY A 139 -3.92 40.05 -14.85
C GLY A 139 -3.56 39.27 -13.57
N ARG A 140 -3.02 39.94 -12.53
CA ARG A 140 -2.71 39.30 -11.24
C ARG A 140 -3.96 38.75 -10.54
N PHE A 141 -5.09 39.43 -10.70
CA PHE A 141 -6.36 39.02 -10.13
C PHE A 141 -6.81 37.68 -10.71
N PHE A 142 -6.90 37.56 -12.04
CA PHE A 142 -7.34 36.31 -12.66
C PHE A 142 -6.33 35.16 -12.48
N ASN A 143 -5.02 35.44 -12.48
CA ASN A 143 -4.02 34.44 -12.10
C ASN A 143 -4.20 33.95 -10.65
N SER A 144 -4.57 34.84 -9.72
CA SER A 144 -4.87 34.45 -8.33
C SER A 144 -6.16 33.63 -8.25
N MET A 145 -7.17 33.94 -9.06
CA MET A 145 -8.41 33.15 -9.18
C MET A 145 -8.14 31.73 -9.68
N ILE A 146 -7.34 31.56 -10.75
CA ILE A 146 -6.92 30.24 -11.23
C ILE A 146 -6.31 29.42 -10.08
N MET A 147 -5.43 30.03 -9.29
CA MET A 147 -4.85 29.32 -8.15
C MET A 147 -5.86 29.02 -7.05
N VAL A 148 -6.78 29.93 -6.70
CA VAL A 148 -7.82 29.67 -5.69
C VAL A 148 -8.70 28.50 -6.11
N TYR A 149 -9.18 28.48 -7.36
CA TYR A 149 -9.97 27.36 -7.86
C TYR A 149 -9.15 26.06 -7.93
N SER A 150 -7.91 26.12 -8.42
CA SER A 150 -7.02 24.96 -8.50
C SER A 150 -6.66 24.37 -7.14
N ASP A 151 -6.36 25.21 -6.15
CA ASP A 151 -5.96 24.78 -4.81
C ASP A 151 -7.13 24.10 -4.05
N ASN A 152 -8.37 24.30 -4.52
CA ASN A 152 -9.61 23.78 -3.90
C ASN A 152 -10.37 22.79 -4.81
N GLY A 153 -9.73 22.25 -5.85
CA GLY A 153 -10.30 21.19 -6.69
C GLY A 153 -11.43 21.61 -7.65
N LYS A 154 -11.62 22.92 -7.88
CA LYS A 154 -12.62 23.48 -8.80
C LYS A 154 -12.05 23.64 -10.21
N PHE A 155 -11.73 22.51 -10.85
CA PHE A 155 -10.96 22.49 -12.11
C PHE A 155 -11.76 23.01 -13.32
N SER A 156 -13.09 22.83 -13.34
CA SER A 156 -13.97 23.41 -14.37
C SER A 156 -13.85 24.93 -14.42
N GLU A 157 -13.88 25.58 -13.26
CA GLU A 157 -13.79 27.03 -13.14
C GLU A 157 -12.39 27.55 -13.51
N VAL A 158 -11.34 26.74 -13.35
CA VAL A 158 -10.00 27.09 -13.85
C VAL A 158 -10.00 27.23 -15.37
N VAL A 159 -10.66 26.32 -16.09
CA VAL A 159 -10.79 26.37 -17.55
C VAL A 159 -11.58 27.61 -17.97
N GLU A 160 -12.70 27.90 -17.30
CA GLU A 160 -13.50 29.11 -17.57
C GLU A 160 -12.68 30.41 -17.41
N VAL A 161 -11.90 30.53 -16.33
CA VAL A 161 -11.04 31.69 -16.11
C VAL A 161 -9.95 31.77 -17.18
N PHE A 162 -9.33 30.64 -17.53
CA PHE A 162 -8.28 30.57 -18.54
C PHE A 162 -8.78 31.00 -19.92
N GLU A 163 -9.93 30.50 -20.35
CA GLU A 163 -10.56 30.87 -21.63
C GLU A 163 -10.96 32.35 -21.65
N TYR A 164 -11.51 32.87 -20.55
CA TYR A 164 -11.80 34.30 -20.43
C TYR A 164 -10.54 35.14 -20.60
N MET A 165 -9.45 34.77 -19.91
CA MET A 165 -8.17 35.49 -20.01
C MET A 165 -7.61 35.44 -21.44
N LYS A 166 -7.70 34.29 -22.10
CA LYS A 166 -7.30 34.11 -23.51
C LYS A 166 -8.12 35.01 -24.45
N ASN A 167 -9.44 34.96 -24.35
CA ASN A 167 -10.36 35.69 -25.25
C ASN A 167 -10.31 37.21 -25.06
N ASN A 168 -9.85 37.70 -23.89
CA ASN A 168 -9.75 39.12 -23.58
C ASN A 168 -8.29 39.63 -23.53
N GLU A 169 -7.33 38.87 -24.06
CA GLU A 169 -5.90 39.23 -24.10
C GLU A 169 -5.32 39.61 -22.72
N VAL A 170 -5.83 39.00 -21.65
CA VAL A 170 -5.32 39.18 -20.29
C VAL A 170 -4.09 38.31 -20.11
N LYS A 171 -3.00 38.90 -19.62
CA LYS A 171 -1.74 38.17 -19.41
C LYS A 171 -1.92 36.98 -18.46
N ILE A 172 -1.65 35.78 -18.95
CA ILE A 172 -1.58 34.54 -18.17
C ILE A 172 -0.14 34.33 -17.72
N ASP A 173 0.08 34.09 -16.42
CA ASP A 173 1.42 33.83 -15.88
C ASP A 173 1.75 32.33 -16.01
N GLU A 174 2.85 32.02 -16.67
CA GLU A 174 3.38 30.66 -16.87
C GLU A 174 3.47 29.84 -15.57
N LYS A 175 3.93 30.49 -14.49
CA LYS A 175 4.04 29.87 -13.16
C LYS A 175 2.68 29.42 -12.63
N THR A 176 1.62 30.17 -12.89
CA THR A 176 0.25 29.83 -12.48
C THR A 176 -0.20 28.54 -13.18
N CYS A 177 0.01 28.45 -14.50
CA CYS A 177 -0.33 27.26 -15.27
C CYS A 177 0.48 26.03 -14.83
N THR A 178 1.79 26.19 -14.59
CA THR A 178 2.64 25.09 -14.12
C THR A 178 2.22 24.61 -12.72
N LEU A 179 1.87 25.53 -11.81
CA LEU A 179 1.34 25.17 -10.49
C LEU A 179 -0.01 24.46 -10.57
N HIS A 180 -0.89 24.88 -11.50
CA HIS A 180 -2.15 24.19 -11.75
C HIS A 180 -1.93 22.75 -12.24
N LEU A 181 -1.02 22.54 -13.21
CA LEU A 181 -0.64 21.20 -13.68
C LEU A 181 -0.06 20.33 -12.56
N LEU A 182 0.76 20.89 -11.67
CA LEU A 182 1.28 20.19 -10.48
C LEU A 182 0.17 19.83 -9.49
N ASN A 183 -0.81 20.71 -9.30
CA ASN A 183 -1.98 20.44 -8.47
C ASN A 183 -2.84 19.33 -9.07
N LEU A 184 -3.11 19.35 -10.38
CA LEU A 184 -3.82 18.27 -11.07
C LEU A 184 -3.10 16.94 -10.91
N LYS A 185 -1.77 16.92 -11.08
CA LYS A 185 -0.94 15.73 -10.82
C LYS A 185 -1.07 15.24 -9.37
N ARG A 186 -1.04 16.14 -8.37
CA ARG A 186 -1.16 15.79 -6.95
C ARG A 186 -2.56 15.26 -6.58
N CYS A 187 -3.59 15.74 -7.25
CA CYS A 187 -4.98 15.30 -7.09
C CYS A 187 -5.33 14.09 -7.98
N ASP A 188 -4.35 13.47 -8.63
CA ASP A 188 -4.50 12.34 -9.53
C ASP A 188 -5.48 12.59 -10.70
N GLN A 189 -5.60 13.85 -11.13
CA GLN A 189 -6.44 14.30 -12.24
C GLN A 189 -5.64 14.34 -13.55
N MET A 190 -5.20 13.18 -13.99
CA MET A 190 -4.22 13.05 -15.07
C MET A 190 -4.80 13.42 -16.46
N GLU A 191 -6.06 13.08 -16.73
CA GLU A 191 -6.75 13.48 -17.98
C GLU A 191 -6.91 15.00 -18.07
N LEU A 192 -7.40 15.64 -17.00
CA LEU A 192 -7.55 17.10 -16.95
C LEU A 192 -6.20 17.82 -17.10
N ALA A 193 -5.10 17.25 -16.59
CA ALA A 193 -3.76 17.81 -16.79
C ALA A 193 -3.34 17.78 -18.26
N ARG A 194 -3.67 16.71 -18.98
CA ARG A 194 -3.41 16.58 -20.42
C ARG A 194 -4.24 17.56 -21.23
N ASP A 195 -5.53 17.64 -20.92
CA ASP A 195 -6.46 18.50 -21.65
C ASP A 195 -6.14 19.98 -21.42
N PHE A 196 -5.83 20.37 -20.18
CA PHE A 196 -5.38 21.71 -19.87
C PHE A 196 -4.06 22.06 -20.56
N PHE A 197 -3.10 21.13 -20.63
CA PHE A 197 -1.86 21.37 -21.37
C PHE A 197 -2.10 21.54 -22.86
N SER A 198 -3.00 20.75 -23.45
CA SER A 198 -3.39 20.90 -24.86
C SER A 198 -3.99 22.29 -25.10
N LEU A 199 -4.86 22.74 -24.20
CA LEU A 199 -5.42 24.11 -24.22
C LEU A 199 -4.33 25.19 -24.12
N MET A 200 -3.29 24.97 -23.29
CA MET A 200 -2.13 25.87 -23.22
C MET A 200 -1.38 25.92 -24.55
N VAL A 201 -1.14 24.78 -25.19
CA VAL A 201 -0.42 24.69 -26.48
C VAL A 201 -1.20 25.36 -27.62
N GLU A 202 -2.51 25.12 -27.69
CA GLU A 202 -3.42 25.71 -28.68
C GLU A 202 -3.60 27.22 -28.50
N SER A 203 -3.44 27.73 -27.27
CA SER A 203 -3.56 29.16 -26.99
C SER A 203 -2.48 30.01 -27.69
N GLY A 204 -1.35 29.40 -28.07
CA GLY A 204 -0.26 30.10 -28.77
C GLY A 204 0.46 31.17 -27.92
N ILE A 205 0.14 31.25 -26.62
CA ILE A 205 0.77 32.18 -25.69
C ILE A 205 2.14 31.57 -25.29
N ASP A 206 3.17 32.40 -25.07
CA ASP A 206 4.50 32.01 -24.55
C ASP A 206 4.46 31.49 -23.08
N VAL A 207 3.44 30.69 -22.72
CA VAL A 207 3.25 30.09 -21.39
C VAL A 207 3.79 28.67 -21.31
N VAL A 208 4.13 28.04 -22.44
CA VAL A 208 4.64 26.67 -22.42
C VAL A 208 6.15 26.67 -22.28
N THR A 209 6.64 26.10 -21.19
CA THR A 209 8.06 25.95 -20.89
C THR A 209 8.42 24.49 -20.63
N VAL A 210 9.73 24.23 -20.55
CA VAL A 210 10.27 22.92 -20.17
C VAL A 210 9.71 22.41 -18.83
N TYR A 211 9.32 23.30 -17.90
CA TYR A 211 8.72 22.90 -16.63
C TYR A 211 7.31 22.34 -16.81
N SER A 212 6.44 23.07 -17.51
CA SER A 212 5.07 22.60 -17.82
C SER A 212 5.09 21.30 -18.64
N LEU A 213 5.99 21.21 -19.62
CA LEU A 213 6.22 19.98 -20.41
C LEU A 213 6.65 18.82 -19.51
N THR A 214 7.63 19.04 -18.62
CA THR A 214 8.12 17.99 -17.71
C THR A 214 7.03 17.47 -16.78
N VAL A 215 6.14 18.34 -16.29
CA VAL A 215 5.01 17.93 -15.45
C VAL A 215 4.09 17.00 -16.22
N VAL A 216 3.69 17.37 -17.44
CA VAL A 216 2.73 16.59 -18.26
C VAL A 216 3.36 15.31 -18.80
N VAL A 217 4.62 15.33 -19.21
CA VAL A 217 5.37 14.11 -19.54
C VAL A 217 5.41 13.16 -18.36
N THR A 218 5.64 13.68 -17.14
CA THR A 218 5.62 12.84 -15.93
C THR A 218 4.22 12.28 -15.66
N VAL A 219 3.15 13.06 -15.90
CA VAL A 219 1.75 12.60 -15.80
C VAL A 219 1.47 11.46 -16.79
N LEU A 220 1.80 11.64 -18.08
CA LEU A 220 1.63 10.60 -19.10
C LEU A 220 2.44 9.34 -18.78
N CYS A 221 3.67 9.52 -18.28
CA CYS A 221 4.49 8.43 -17.77
C CYS A 221 3.81 7.71 -16.59
N CYS A 222 3.26 8.42 -15.60
CA CYS A 222 2.51 7.78 -14.51
C CYS A 222 1.31 6.96 -15.02
N ASN A 223 0.63 7.41 -16.07
CA ASN A 223 -0.57 6.76 -16.61
C ASN A 223 -0.32 5.47 -17.42
N GLY A 224 0.83 5.32 -18.06
CA GLY A 224 0.99 4.22 -19.05
C GLY A 224 1.45 4.69 -20.41
N GLU A 225 1.18 5.96 -20.72
CA GLU A 225 1.19 6.50 -22.08
C GLU A 225 2.57 7.00 -22.48
N ILE A 226 3.58 6.13 -22.42
CA ILE A 226 4.99 6.49 -22.68
C ILE A 226 5.19 6.93 -24.14
N THR A 227 4.62 6.20 -25.10
CA THR A 227 4.67 6.56 -26.52
C THR A 227 4.12 7.96 -26.76
N ARG A 228 2.99 8.30 -26.11
CA ARG A 228 2.41 9.64 -26.21
C ARG A 228 3.27 10.69 -25.54
N ALA A 229 3.92 10.36 -24.42
CA ALA A 229 4.89 11.24 -23.77
C ALA A 229 6.08 11.54 -24.68
N ARG A 230 6.59 10.54 -25.42
CA ARG A 230 7.67 10.72 -26.40
C ARG A 230 7.23 11.59 -27.57
N GLU A 231 6.07 11.28 -28.17
CA GLU A 231 5.50 12.09 -29.24
C GLU A 231 5.32 13.56 -28.83
N LEU A 232 4.86 13.80 -27.60
CA LEU A 232 4.70 15.15 -27.08
C LEU A 232 6.04 15.89 -26.97
N VAL A 233 7.10 15.23 -26.51
CA VAL A 233 8.45 15.82 -26.46
C VAL A 233 8.95 16.16 -27.87
N GLU A 234 8.73 15.28 -28.84
CA GLU A 234 9.10 15.52 -30.24
C GLU A 234 8.33 16.69 -30.86
N GLU A 235 7.01 16.73 -30.65
CA GLU A 235 6.13 17.81 -31.12
C GLU A 235 6.56 19.17 -30.53
N MET A 236 6.77 19.22 -29.22
CA MET A 236 7.14 20.45 -28.52
C MET A 236 8.54 20.95 -28.90
N GLY A 237 9.47 20.04 -29.17
CA GLY A 237 10.81 20.37 -29.68
C GLY A 237 10.78 20.93 -31.10
N LEU A 238 10.04 20.28 -32.01
CA LEU A 238 10.00 20.64 -33.43
C LEU A 238 9.12 21.86 -33.74
N VAL A 239 7.91 21.92 -33.17
CA VAL A 239 6.90 22.91 -33.52
C VAL A 239 7.03 24.18 -32.67
N LYS A 240 7.35 24.03 -31.39
CA LYS A 240 7.36 25.13 -30.41
C LYS A 240 8.76 25.52 -29.95
N GLY A 241 9.80 24.76 -30.32
CA GLY A 241 11.19 25.03 -29.92
C GLY A 241 11.47 24.80 -28.42
N VAL A 242 10.58 24.11 -27.70
CA VAL A 242 10.74 23.82 -26.28
C VAL A 242 11.58 22.55 -26.12
N LYS A 243 12.86 22.71 -25.80
CA LYS A 243 13.78 21.58 -25.60
C LYS A 243 13.56 20.92 -24.24
N ALA A 244 13.32 19.61 -24.26
CA ALA A 244 13.28 18.79 -23.06
C ALA A 244 14.66 18.75 -22.39
N ASN A 245 14.67 18.60 -21.06
CA ASN A 245 15.90 18.50 -20.28
C ASN A 245 16.07 17.10 -19.69
N ILE A 246 17.18 16.87 -18.99
CA ILE A 246 17.48 15.58 -18.36
C ILE A 246 16.40 15.13 -17.38
N VAL A 247 15.70 16.06 -16.71
CA VAL A 247 14.61 15.70 -15.78
C VAL A 247 13.41 15.13 -16.53
N THR A 248 13.04 15.71 -17.68
CA THR A 248 11.99 15.20 -18.56
C THR A 248 12.31 13.76 -18.99
N PHE A 249 13.52 13.54 -19.50
CA PHE A 249 13.94 12.23 -19.98
C PHE A 249 14.14 11.21 -18.85
N LYS A 250 14.62 11.61 -17.67
CA LYS A 250 14.72 10.74 -16.50
C LYS A 250 13.35 10.22 -16.06
N SER A 251 12.30 11.05 -16.11
CA SER A 251 10.93 10.59 -15.88
C SER A 251 10.50 9.52 -16.88
N MET A 252 10.82 9.71 -18.17
CA MET A 252 10.50 8.75 -19.23
C MET A 252 11.30 7.44 -19.08
N ILE A 253 12.62 7.52 -18.88
CA ILE A 253 13.50 6.36 -18.64
C ILE A 253 13.01 5.56 -17.44
N GLY A 254 12.79 6.22 -16.30
CA GLY A 254 12.32 5.55 -15.09
C GLY A 254 10.96 4.90 -15.27
N CYS A 255 10.11 5.46 -16.14
CA CYS A 255 8.83 4.88 -16.50
C CYS A 255 8.98 3.63 -17.38
N CYS A 256 9.79 3.70 -18.44
CA CYS A 256 10.09 2.56 -19.31
C CYS A 256 10.68 1.39 -18.51
N VAL A 257 11.67 1.71 -17.67
CA VAL A 257 12.33 0.73 -16.78
C VAL A 257 11.34 0.10 -15.81
N LYS A 258 10.46 0.86 -15.16
CA LYS A 258 9.46 0.30 -14.22
C LYS A 258 8.45 -0.62 -14.90
N ARG A 259 8.16 -0.40 -16.18
CA ARG A 259 7.19 -1.19 -16.97
C ARG A 259 7.82 -2.25 -17.87
N TRP A 260 9.15 -2.34 -17.88
CA TRP A 260 9.91 -3.24 -18.76
C TRP A 260 9.67 -2.99 -20.25
N ASP A 261 9.34 -1.75 -20.63
CA ASP A 261 9.15 -1.34 -22.02
C ASP A 261 10.50 -0.89 -22.63
N PHE A 262 11.32 -1.88 -22.99
CA PHE A 262 12.66 -1.62 -23.54
C PHE A 262 12.64 -1.16 -25.00
N GLU A 263 11.58 -1.47 -25.75
CA GLU A 263 11.43 -0.99 -27.13
C GLU A 263 11.23 0.53 -27.15
N GLU A 264 10.34 1.04 -26.31
CA GLU A 264 10.14 2.47 -26.17
C GLU A 264 11.36 3.14 -25.51
N LEU A 265 12.04 2.47 -24.57
CA LEU A 265 13.29 2.97 -23.98
C LEU A 265 14.35 3.28 -25.05
N ASP A 266 14.55 2.39 -26.02
CA ASP A 266 15.52 2.59 -27.11
C ASP A 266 15.14 3.81 -27.97
N LEU A 267 13.85 4.05 -28.19
CA LEU A 267 13.37 5.25 -28.90
C LEU A 267 13.63 6.52 -28.08
N VAL A 268 13.38 6.47 -26.77
CA VAL A 268 13.64 7.59 -25.85
C VAL A 268 15.13 7.92 -25.79
N LEU A 269 16.02 6.92 -25.72
CA LEU A 269 17.47 7.14 -25.72
C LEU A 269 17.96 7.74 -27.04
N LYS A 270 17.44 7.28 -28.19
CA LYS A 270 17.73 7.89 -29.50
C LYS A 270 17.25 9.35 -29.58
N LEU A 271 16.09 9.65 -28.99
CA LEU A 271 15.56 11.01 -28.92
C LEU A 271 16.45 11.91 -28.05
N MET A 272 16.97 11.40 -26.93
CA MET A 272 17.94 12.14 -26.10
C MET A 272 19.21 12.48 -26.87
N GLU A 273 19.76 11.53 -27.63
CA GLU A 273 20.94 11.75 -28.47
C GLU A 273 20.68 12.83 -29.54
N LYS A 274 19.53 12.76 -30.20
CA LYS A 274 19.10 13.77 -31.20
C LYS A 274 18.99 15.17 -30.59
N GLU A 275 18.43 15.28 -29.38
CA GLU A 275 18.32 16.55 -28.64
C GLU A 275 19.63 16.97 -27.95
N SER A 276 20.70 16.19 -28.08
CA SER A 276 22.01 16.41 -27.44
C SER A 276 21.93 16.47 -25.90
N VAL A 277 21.03 15.70 -25.30
CA VAL A 277 20.89 15.58 -23.85
C VAL A 277 21.68 14.38 -23.34
N MET A 278 22.70 14.64 -22.52
CA MET A 278 23.55 13.60 -21.96
C MET A 278 22.96 12.99 -20.69
N LEU A 279 23.07 11.66 -20.56
CA LEU A 279 22.73 10.94 -19.34
C LEU A 279 23.62 11.39 -18.18
N ASP A 280 23.00 11.63 -17.02
CA ASP A 280 23.69 11.87 -15.75
C ASP A 280 23.91 10.56 -14.96
N LEU A 281 24.64 10.65 -13.84
CA LEU A 281 24.94 9.51 -12.96
C LEU A 281 23.66 8.78 -12.52
N ASP A 282 22.62 9.53 -12.15
CA ASP A 282 21.35 8.95 -11.71
C ASP A 282 20.61 8.21 -12.82
N SER A 283 20.65 8.73 -14.05
CA SER A 283 20.03 8.09 -15.21
C SER A 283 20.70 6.76 -15.53
N TYR A 284 22.04 6.70 -15.46
CA TYR A 284 22.77 5.43 -15.57
C TYR A 284 22.39 4.44 -14.47
N LYS A 285 22.27 4.88 -13.21
CA LYS A 285 21.83 4.02 -12.10
C LYS A 285 20.46 3.40 -12.37
N VAL A 286 19.49 4.21 -12.81
CA VAL A 286 18.12 3.73 -13.12
C VAL A 286 18.14 2.73 -14.27
N LEU A 287 18.93 2.96 -15.33
CA LEU A 287 19.04 2.05 -16.45
C LEU A 287 19.68 0.71 -16.04
N ILE A 288 20.81 0.75 -15.33
CA ILE A 288 21.53 -0.46 -14.89
C ILE A 288 20.66 -1.30 -13.95
N ASP A 289 19.97 -0.67 -12.99
CA ASP A 289 19.02 -1.35 -12.10
C ASP A 289 17.85 -1.96 -12.87
N GLY A 290 17.31 -1.23 -13.84
CA GLY A 290 16.24 -1.70 -14.71
C GLY A 290 16.61 -2.92 -15.55
N PHE A 291 17.70 -2.83 -16.30
CA PHE A 291 18.19 -3.92 -17.15
C PHE A 291 18.57 -5.16 -16.32
N THR A 292 19.22 -4.96 -15.16
CA THR A 292 19.57 -6.06 -14.26
C THR A 292 18.33 -6.74 -13.69
N SER A 293 17.33 -5.97 -13.26
CA SER A 293 16.08 -6.48 -12.69
C SER A 293 15.24 -7.27 -13.69
N TYR A 294 15.25 -6.87 -14.95
CA TYR A 294 14.59 -7.60 -16.05
C TYR A 294 15.37 -8.85 -16.50
N GLY A 295 16.67 -8.92 -16.21
CA GLY A 295 17.54 -10.03 -16.59
C GLY A 295 18.41 -9.79 -17.83
N LYS A 296 18.38 -8.59 -18.43
CA LYS A 296 19.30 -8.16 -19.51
C LYS A 296 20.64 -7.67 -18.91
N VAL A 297 21.30 -8.54 -18.17
CA VAL A 297 22.50 -8.19 -17.38
C VAL A 297 23.68 -7.75 -18.26
N GLU A 298 23.80 -8.30 -19.47
CA GLU A 298 24.83 -7.89 -20.45
C GLU A 298 24.69 -6.43 -20.88
N GLU A 299 23.47 -5.93 -21.05
CA GLU A 299 23.24 -4.51 -21.39
C GLU A 299 23.60 -3.61 -20.20
N ALA A 300 23.30 -4.07 -18.98
CA ALA A 300 23.68 -3.36 -17.75
C ALA A 300 25.21 -3.28 -17.60
N GLU A 301 25.94 -4.34 -17.94
CA GLU A 301 27.41 -4.36 -17.97
C GLU A 301 27.97 -3.37 -19.01
N ARG A 302 27.42 -3.34 -20.23
CA ARG A 302 27.81 -2.36 -21.26
C ARG A 302 27.63 -0.92 -20.78
N LEU A 303 26.55 -0.63 -20.05
CA LEU A 303 26.33 0.70 -19.48
C LEU A 303 27.39 1.08 -18.44
N VAL A 304 27.84 0.15 -17.61
CA VAL A 304 28.95 0.37 -16.66
C VAL A 304 30.25 0.67 -17.41
N LEU A 305 30.55 -0.07 -18.49
CA LEU A 305 31.71 0.20 -19.35
C LEU A 305 31.65 1.60 -19.97
N MET A 306 30.48 1.99 -20.50
CA MET A 306 30.27 3.33 -21.04
C MET A 306 30.47 4.45 -19.99
N MET A 307 30.11 4.20 -18.72
CA MET A 307 30.38 5.16 -17.64
C MET A 307 31.88 5.36 -17.43
N HIS A 308 32.68 4.29 -17.46
CA HIS A 308 34.15 4.38 -17.38
C HIS A 308 34.74 5.15 -18.56
N ASP A 309 34.30 4.86 -19.78
CA ASP A 309 34.77 5.54 -21.00
C ASP A 309 34.47 7.04 -20.96
N LYS A 310 33.31 7.41 -20.40
CA LYS A 310 32.90 8.81 -20.17
C LYS A 310 33.54 9.44 -18.93
N LYS A 311 34.45 8.74 -18.24
CA LYS A 311 35.12 9.17 -17.00
C LYS A 311 34.13 9.57 -15.89
N LEU A 312 32.96 8.94 -15.87
CA LEU A 312 31.99 9.09 -14.80
C LEU A 312 32.39 8.24 -13.60
N ARG A 313 32.08 8.70 -12.37
CA ARG A 313 32.34 7.92 -11.16
C ARG A 313 31.41 6.72 -11.12
N VAL A 314 31.98 5.51 -11.25
CA VAL A 314 31.26 4.25 -11.06
C VAL A 314 31.33 3.86 -9.58
N GLU A 315 30.16 3.66 -8.98
CA GLU A 315 30.02 3.24 -7.59
C GLU A 315 30.05 1.71 -7.49
N SER A 316 30.60 1.17 -6.40
CA SER A 316 30.67 -0.29 -6.14
C SER A 316 29.28 -0.94 -6.19
N TYR A 317 28.23 -0.21 -5.80
CA TYR A 317 26.84 -0.65 -5.90
C TYR A 317 26.44 -1.12 -7.31
N LEU A 318 26.92 -0.46 -8.38
CA LEU A 318 26.56 -0.82 -9.75
C LEU A 318 27.19 -2.15 -10.18
N TYR A 319 28.43 -2.40 -9.78
CA TYR A 319 29.08 -3.70 -9.96
C TYR A 319 28.37 -4.80 -9.17
N ASN A 320 28.03 -4.53 -7.90
CA ASN A 320 27.32 -5.49 -7.05
C ASN A 320 25.95 -5.87 -7.65
N LEU A 321 25.28 -4.93 -8.31
CA LEU A 321 24.00 -5.15 -8.98
C LEU A 321 24.14 -6.11 -10.15
N ILE A 322 25.06 -5.85 -11.10
CA ILE A 322 25.31 -6.73 -12.25
C ILE A 322 25.86 -8.10 -11.82
N MET A 323 26.72 -8.15 -10.81
CA MET A 323 27.25 -9.39 -10.22
C MET A 323 26.13 -10.25 -9.62
N ASN A 324 25.20 -9.64 -8.88
CA ASN A 324 24.02 -10.33 -8.36
C ASN A 324 23.10 -10.80 -9.50
N GLY A 325 22.97 -10.01 -10.57
CA GLY A 325 22.29 -10.39 -11.80
C GLY A 325 22.85 -11.69 -12.38
N TYR A 326 24.15 -11.74 -12.69
CA TYR A 326 24.81 -12.93 -13.23
C TYR A 326 24.77 -14.13 -12.27
N SER A 327 24.88 -13.88 -10.96
CA SER A 327 24.74 -14.92 -9.93
C SER A 327 23.37 -15.62 -9.98
N ARG A 328 22.27 -14.89 -10.23
CA ARG A 328 20.93 -15.48 -10.36
C ARG A 328 20.79 -16.42 -11.56
N PHE A 329 21.57 -16.20 -12.62
CA PHE A 329 21.62 -17.07 -13.79
C PHE A 329 22.64 -18.20 -13.67
N GLY A 330 23.32 -18.32 -12.53
CA GLY A 330 24.34 -19.35 -12.30
C GLY A 330 25.65 -19.11 -13.06
N LEU A 331 25.85 -17.94 -13.67
CA LEU A 331 27.05 -17.59 -14.45
C LEU A 331 28.16 -17.07 -13.53
N VAL A 332 28.69 -17.94 -12.69
CA VAL A 332 29.63 -17.56 -11.62
C VAL A 332 30.99 -17.11 -12.14
N GLU A 333 31.46 -17.65 -13.27
CA GLU A 333 32.70 -17.22 -13.92
C GLU A 333 32.66 -15.73 -14.26
N LYS A 334 31.50 -15.23 -14.72
CA LYS A 334 31.29 -13.81 -15.00
C LYS A 334 31.31 -12.95 -13.74
N VAL A 335 30.82 -13.47 -12.63
CA VAL A 335 30.86 -12.75 -11.34
C VAL A 335 32.31 -12.52 -10.88
N ILE A 336 33.19 -13.52 -11.04
CA ILE A 336 34.62 -13.42 -10.68
C ILE A 336 35.36 -12.47 -11.63
N GLU A 337 35.04 -12.52 -12.93
CA GLU A 337 35.58 -11.61 -13.94
C GLU A 337 35.26 -10.15 -13.59
N LEU A 338 33.99 -9.85 -13.27
CA LEU A 338 33.54 -8.52 -12.89
C LEU A 338 34.18 -8.01 -11.59
N TYR A 339 34.43 -8.89 -10.62
CA TYR A 339 35.17 -8.55 -9.40
C TYR A 339 36.64 -8.18 -9.69
N SER A 340 37.28 -8.89 -10.61
CA SER A 340 38.64 -8.56 -11.03
C SER A 340 38.65 -7.24 -11.81
N GLU A 341 37.65 -7.03 -12.67
CA GLU A 341 37.49 -5.82 -13.45
C GLU A 341 37.28 -4.58 -12.59
N MET A 342 36.38 -4.63 -11.60
CA MET A 342 36.11 -3.48 -10.72
C MET A 342 37.38 -2.99 -10.03
N SER A 343 38.22 -3.92 -9.57
CA SER A 343 39.50 -3.64 -8.93
C SER A 343 40.50 -3.02 -9.92
N SER A 344 40.61 -3.58 -11.13
CA SER A 344 41.50 -3.07 -12.18
C SER A 344 41.15 -1.65 -12.66
N ARG A 345 39.86 -1.28 -12.56
CA ARG A 345 39.34 0.04 -12.92
C ARG A 345 39.30 1.03 -11.75
N GLY A 346 39.87 0.66 -10.60
CA GLY A 346 39.96 1.53 -9.43
C GLY A 346 38.66 1.70 -8.65
N VAL A 347 37.70 0.79 -8.80
CA VAL A 347 36.49 0.74 -7.97
C VAL A 347 36.73 -0.23 -6.80
N THR A 348 36.72 0.30 -5.58
CA THR A 348 37.03 -0.47 -4.37
C THR A 348 35.88 -1.41 -4.00
N PRO A 349 36.13 -2.72 -3.82
CA PRO A 349 35.16 -3.64 -3.23
C PRO A 349 34.68 -3.18 -1.86
N ASN A 350 33.39 -3.38 -1.58
CA ASN A 350 32.81 -3.13 -0.26
C ASN A 350 32.23 -4.43 0.31
N LYS A 351 31.70 -4.38 1.54
CA LYS A 351 31.06 -5.52 2.21
C LYS A 351 30.00 -6.21 1.34
N ASP A 352 29.16 -5.43 0.65
CA ASP A 352 28.12 -5.96 -0.25
C ASP A 352 28.72 -6.70 -1.45
N THR A 353 29.88 -6.27 -1.97
CA THR A 353 30.59 -6.96 -3.06
C THR A 353 30.95 -8.38 -2.65
N TYR A 354 31.56 -8.54 -1.47
CA TYR A 354 31.94 -9.84 -0.95
C TYR A 354 30.72 -10.71 -0.65
N TRP A 355 29.63 -10.13 -0.13
CA TRP A 355 28.37 -10.86 0.06
C TRP A 355 27.83 -11.44 -1.25
N VAL A 356 27.76 -10.62 -2.31
CA VAL A 356 27.25 -11.04 -3.62
C VAL A 356 28.11 -12.17 -4.20
N LEU A 357 29.44 -12.05 -4.10
CA LEU A 357 30.38 -13.10 -4.52
C LEU A 357 30.16 -14.40 -3.77
N MET A 358 30.17 -14.34 -2.44
CA MET A 358 30.02 -15.50 -1.58
C MET A 358 28.68 -16.21 -1.82
N ASN A 359 27.58 -15.46 -1.81
CA ASN A 359 26.24 -16.00 -2.04
C ASN A 359 26.13 -16.64 -3.44
N GLY A 360 26.72 -16.01 -4.47
CA GLY A 360 26.73 -16.56 -5.82
C GLY A 360 27.55 -17.84 -5.97
N LEU A 361 28.73 -17.88 -5.36
CA LEU A 361 29.60 -19.05 -5.34
C LEU A 361 28.96 -20.21 -4.56
N CYS A 362 28.32 -19.91 -3.42
CA CYS A 362 27.56 -20.89 -2.65
C CYS A 362 26.42 -21.49 -3.46
N LYS A 363 25.60 -20.67 -4.14
CA LYS A 363 24.50 -21.17 -4.99
C LYS A 363 24.96 -22.07 -6.13
N ALA A 364 26.19 -21.89 -6.62
CA ALA A 364 26.79 -22.75 -7.63
C ALA A 364 27.55 -23.96 -7.06
N GLY A 365 27.55 -24.16 -5.73
CA GLY A 365 28.27 -25.24 -5.05
C GLY A 365 29.79 -25.08 -5.00
N LYS A 366 30.33 -23.91 -5.41
CA LYS A 366 31.78 -23.61 -5.39
C LYS A 366 32.22 -23.08 -4.01
N VAL A 367 31.96 -23.86 -2.97
CA VAL A 367 32.09 -23.44 -1.57
C VAL A 367 33.53 -23.10 -1.17
N CYS A 368 34.53 -23.82 -1.71
CA CYS A 368 35.94 -23.55 -1.41
C CYS A 368 36.38 -22.14 -1.87
N GLU A 369 35.90 -21.70 -3.03
CA GLU A 369 36.16 -20.35 -3.56
C GLU A 369 35.40 -19.30 -2.73
N ALA A 370 34.17 -19.59 -2.29
CA ALA A 370 33.42 -18.71 -1.41
C ALA A 370 34.17 -18.46 -0.06
N MET A 371 34.81 -19.50 0.49
CA MET A 371 35.62 -19.36 1.71
C MET A 371 36.88 -18.51 1.52
N SER A 372 37.53 -18.54 0.36
CA SER A 372 38.66 -17.64 0.11
C SER A 372 38.24 -16.17 0.15
N PHE A 373 37.05 -15.83 -0.36
CA PHE A 373 36.53 -14.47 -0.30
C PHE A 373 36.11 -14.04 1.11
N LEU A 374 35.64 -14.97 1.95
CA LEU A 374 35.42 -14.68 3.37
C LEU A 374 36.73 -14.29 4.08
N ASN A 375 37.82 -15.02 3.81
CA ASN A 375 39.13 -14.70 4.38
C ASN A 375 39.67 -13.37 3.84
N GLU A 376 39.46 -13.08 2.56
CA GLU A 376 39.82 -11.79 1.97
C GLU A 376 39.01 -10.62 2.56
N LEU A 377 37.71 -10.81 2.83
CA LEU A 377 36.88 -9.83 3.54
C LEU A 377 37.47 -9.49 4.92
N ARG A 378 37.97 -10.50 5.66
CA ARG A 378 38.63 -10.32 6.97
C ARG A 378 39.93 -9.54 6.86
N VAL A 379 40.76 -9.87 5.87
CA VAL A 379 42.04 -9.17 5.64
C VAL A 379 41.82 -7.70 5.29
N ASN A 380 40.72 -7.40 4.61
CA ASN A 380 40.30 -6.04 4.28
C ASN A 380 39.55 -5.33 5.43
N GLU A 381 39.54 -5.90 6.65
CA GLU A 381 38.97 -5.33 7.87
C GLU A 381 37.46 -5.03 7.79
N PHE A 382 36.71 -5.71 6.91
CA PHE A 382 35.25 -5.64 6.91
C PHE A 382 34.67 -6.56 7.99
N GLU A 383 33.58 -6.13 8.63
CA GLU A 383 32.84 -6.96 9.59
C GLU A 383 32.08 -8.09 8.87
N ILE A 384 32.21 -9.32 9.37
CA ILE A 384 31.42 -10.47 8.90
C ILE A 384 30.10 -10.51 9.67
N ASP A 385 29.00 -10.68 8.95
CA ASP A 385 27.68 -10.83 9.57
C ASP A 385 27.28 -12.30 9.78
N GLU A 386 26.36 -12.52 10.71
CA GLU A 386 25.73 -13.82 10.99
C GLU A 386 25.21 -14.52 9.72
N GLU A 387 24.64 -13.74 8.78
CA GLU A 387 24.06 -14.25 7.53
C GLU A 387 25.14 -14.84 6.60
N MET A 388 26.35 -14.28 6.59
CA MET A 388 27.48 -14.76 5.81
C MET A 388 27.96 -16.13 6.30
N TYR A 389 28.11 -16.28 7.62
CA TYR A 389 28.48 -17.54 8.26
C TYR A 389 27.40 -18.60 8.07
N SER A 390 26.14 -18.23 8.25
CA SER A 390 25.01 -19.15 8.10
C SER A 390 24.89 -19.69 6.68
N THR A 391 24.98 -18.81 5.67
CA THR A 391 24.89 -19.19 4.25
C THR A 391 26.03 -20.13 3.84
N LEU A 392 27.26 -19.84 4.27
CA LEU A 392 28.41 -20.71 4.00
C LEU A 392 28.24 -22.08 4.67
N SER A 393 27.84 -22.11 5.94
CA SER A 393 27.66 -23.36 6.68
C SER A 393 26.58 -24.24 6.05
N GLU A 394 25.43 -23.65 5.71
CA GLU A 394 24.33 -24.40 5.08
C GLU A 394 24.73 -25.00 3.73
N GLU A 395 25.48 -24.24 2.91
CA GLU A 395 25.93 -24.73 1.62
C GLU A 395 27.02 -25.79 1.76
N CYS A 396 27.99 -25.62 2.68
CA CYS A 396 28.99 -26.65 3.00
C CYS A 396 28.31 -27.97 3.33
N TYR A 397 27.25 -27.92 4.14
CA TYR A 397 26.44 -29.08 4.50
C TYR A 397 25.75 -29.69 3.27
N ARG A 398 25.11 -28.86 2.44
CA ARG A 398 24.39 -29.31 1.22
C ARG A 398 25.30 -30.01 0.21
N VAL A 399 26.54 -29.54 0.06
CA VAL A 399 27.55 -30.14 -0.84
C VAL A 399 28.24 -31.38 -0.20
N GLY A 400 27.95 -31.68 1.07
CA GLY A 400 28.51 -32.82 1.80
C GLY A 400 29.89 -32.55 2.42
N MET A 401 30.35 -31.30 2.43
CA MET A 401 31.61 -30.87 3.06
C MET A 401 31.41 -30.60 4.56
N ILE A 402 31.05 -31.64 5.32
CA ILE A 402 30.67 -31.54 6.75
C ILE A 402 31.79 -30.95 7.60
N ASP A 403 33.04 -31.39 7.40
CA ASP A 403 34.21 -30.89 8.13
C ASP A 403 34.40 -29.37 7.97
N LYS A 404 34.11 -28.86 6.77
CA LYS A 404 34.17 -27.43 6.46
C LYS A 404 32.99 -26.65 7.03
N SER A 405 31.80 -27.24 7.07
CA SER A 405 30.65 -26.63 7.75
C SER A 405 30.91 -26.46 9.25
N LEU A 406 31.57 -27.43 9.89
CA LEU A 406 31.93 -27.37 11.32
C LEU A 406 32.98 -26.30 11.60
N GLU A 407 33.97 -26.16 10.72
CA GLU A 407 34.98 -25.10 10.80
C GLU A 407 34.31 -23.72 10.76
N VAL A 408 33.39 -23.48 9.81
CA VAL A 408 32.64 -22.22 9.67
C VAL A 408 31.79 -21.92 10.92
N VAL A 409 31.12 -22.92 11.49
CA VAL A 409 30.32 -22.76 12.72
C VAL A 409 31.21 -22.46 13.94
N ALA A 410 32.38 -23.09 14.03
CA ALA A 410 33.33 -22.82 15.10
C ALA A 410 33.92 -21.40 15.00
N GLU A 411 34.10 -20.88 13.79
CA GLU A 411 34.47 -19.48 13.56
C GLU A 411 33.33 -18.52 13.93
N MET A 412 32.10 -18.82 13.51
CA MET A 412 30.89 -18.05 13.86
C MET A 412 30.73 -17.86 15.38
N ILE A 413 30.90 -18.94 16.16
CA ILE A 413 30.81 -18.89 17.64
C ILE A 413 31.94 -18.05 18.24
N ARG A 414 33.16 -18.15 17.68
CA ARG A 414 34.33 -17.42 18.17
C ARG A 414 34.18 -15.92 17.98
N ASP A 415 33.52 -15.52 16.90
CA ASP A 415 33.22 -14.12 16.58
C ASP A 415 31.98 -13.61 17.35
N GLY A 416 31.38 -14.45 18.21
CA GLY A 416 30.30 -14.05 19.12
C GLY A 416 28.88 -14.23 18.56
N PHE A 417 28.73 -14.88 17.40
CA PHE A 417 27.43 -15.17 16.80
C PHE A 417 26.87 -16.52 17.25
N ILE A 418 25.56 -16.62 17.38
CA ILE A 418 24.86 -17.84 17.80
C ILE A 418 24.40 -18.60 16.56
N PRO A 419 24.87 -19.84 16.31
CA PRO A 419 24.42 -20.60 15.14
C PRO A 419 22.92 -20.93 15.19
N GLY A 420 22.23 -20.71 14.07
CA GLY A 420 20.81 -21.00 13.96
C GLY A 420 20.46 -22.47 14.24
N ALA A 421 19.27 -22.72 14.79
CA ALA A 421 18.82 -24.06 15.20
C ALA A 421 18.87 -25.09 14.05
N THR A 422 18.56 -24.67 12.82
CA THR A 422 18.55 -25.55 11.63
C THR A 422 19.94 -26.04 11.26
N ILE A 423 20.97 -25.20 11.37
CA ILE A 423 22.37 -25.57 11.10
C ILE A 423 22.85 -26.56 12.16
N CYS A 424 22.53 -26.29 13.42
CA CYS A 424 22.86 -27.16 14.55
C CYS A 424 22.21 -28.55 14.46
N GLU A 425 20.92 -28.62 14.13
CA GLU A 425 20.20 -29.88 13.96
C GLU A 425 20.79 -30.71 12.80
N ARG A 426 21.02 -30.10 11.65
CA ARG A 426 21.58 -30.77 10.46
C ARG A 426 22.99 -31.31 10.69
N LEU A 427 23.85 -30.53 11.33
CA LEU A 427 25.22 -30.95 11.66
C LEU A 427 25.25 -32.04 12.72
N ALA A 428 24.33 -32.00 13.70
CA ALA A 428 24.17 -33.09 14.65
C ALA A 428 23.83 -34.40 13.92
N ASP A 429 22.80 -34.40 13.07
CA ASP A 429 22.37 -35.58 12.32
C ASP A 429 23.50 -36.19 11.47
N SER A 430 24.26 -35.36 10.73
CA SER A 430 25.36 -35.86 9.90
C SER A 430 26.57 -36.36 10.70
N LEU A 431 26.86 -35.75 11.86
CA LEU A 431 27.92 -36.21 12.74
C LEU A 431 27.61 -37.56 13.41
N PHE A 432 26.32 -37.89 13.62
CA PHE A 432 25.89 -39.21 14.08
C PHE A 432 26.14 -40.31 13.05
N GLU A 433 26.03 -40.00 11.75
CA GLU A 433 26.30 -40.97 10.68
C GLU A 433 27.80 -41.30 10.55
N VAL A 434 28.70 -40.36 10.89
CA VAL A 434 30.16 -40.50 10.67
C VAL A 434 30.92 -40.99 11.93
N ASN A 435 30.23 -41.16 13.07
CA ASN A 435 30.75 -41.77 14.31
C ASN A 435 32.11 -41.22 14.80
N ARG A 436 32.35 -39.91 14.64
CA ARG A 436 33.60 -39.24 15.07
C ARG A 436 33.47 -38.73 16.50
N LYS A 437 34.45 -39.01 17.37
CA LYS A 437 34.51 -38.53 18.77
C LYS A 437 34.50 -36.99 18.89
N GLU A 438 34.88 -36.26 17.84
CA GLU A 438 34.78 -34.80 17.79
C GLU A 438 33.32 -34.30 17.89
N ALA A 439 32.34 -35.11 17.45
CA ALA A 439 30.91 -34.78 17.49
C ALA A 439 30.40 -34.52 18.92
N GLN A 440 30.88 -35.28 19.89
CA GLN A 440 30.43 -35.20 21.28
C GLN A 440 30.91 -33.90 21.96
N MET A 441 32.06 -33.38 21.54
CA MET A 441 32.63 -32.12 22.04
C MET A 441 31.92 -30.91 21.41
N LEU A 442 31.61 -30.97 20.11
CA LEU A 442 30.96 -29.88 19.38
C LEU A 442 29.47 -29.76 19.73
N ILE A 443 28.77 -30.88 19.93
CA ILE A 443 27.40 -30.90 20.50
C ILE A 443 27.40 -30.24 21.89
N THR A 444 28.40 -30.50 22.73
CA THR A 444 28.46 -29.90 24.09
C THR A 444 28.64 -28.38 24.04
N ILE A 445 29.42 -27.86 23.08
CA ILE A 445 29.65 -26.41 22.88
C ILE A 445 28.40 -25.76 22.28
N VAL A 446 27.80 -26.35 21.25
CA VAL A 446 26.57 -25.85 20.62
C VAL A 446 25.39 -25.85 21.60
N VAL A 447 25.30 -26.85 22.48
CA VAL A 447 24.30 -26.94 23.57
C VAL A 447 24.54 -25.93 24.70
N HIS A 448 25.78 -25.49 24.91
CA HIS A 448 26.11 -24.45 25.90
C HIS A 448 25.91 -23.03 25.36
N VAL A 449 26.07 -22.82 24.04
CA VAL A 449 26.00 -21.50 23.39
C VAL A 449 24.58 -21.20 22.87
N ALA A 450 23.77 -22.20 22.54
CA ALA A 450 22.38 -22.02 22.14
C ALA A 450 21.42 -21.93 23.34
N ASP A 451 20.43 -21.03 23.23
CA ASP A 451 19.41 -20.71 24.22
C ASP A 451 18.77 -21.95 24.89
N SER A 452 18.27 -21.76 26.13
CA SER A 452 17.63 -22.75 27.02
C SER A 452 16.51 -23.59 26.36
N SER A 453 15.94 -23.10 25.26
CA SER A 453 14.96 -23.76 24.39
C SER A 453 15.54 -24.92 23.56
N MET A 454 16.79 -24.81 23.08
CA MET A 454 17.46 -25.84 22.27
C MET A 454 17.96 -27.02 23.12
N THR A 455 18.32 -26.76 24.38
CA THR A 455 18.75 -27.76 25.37
C THR A 455 17.66 -28.80 25.62
N THR A 456 16.38 -28.41 25.55
CA THR A 456 15.22 -29.29 25.77
C THR A 456 14.92 -30.16 24.55
N LYS A 457 15.07 -29.65 23.33
CA LYS A 457 14.90 -30.43 22.08
C LYS A 457 16.02 -31.44 21.87
N ILE A 458 17.27 -31.07 22.13
CA ILE A 458 18.41 -31.98 21.99
C ILE A 458 18.37 -33.06 23.09
N ARG A 459 17.93 -32.75 24.33
CA ARG A 459 17.71 -33.77 25.37
C ARG A 459 16.54 -34.73 25.10
N SER A 460 15.59 -34.36 24.23
CA SER A 460 14.39 -35.16 23.93
C SER A 460 14.57 -36.24 22.87
N ARG A 461 15.69 -36.20 22.12
CA ARG A 461 16.12 -37.30 21.25
C ARG A 461 17.16 -38.11 22.02
N ASP A 462 16.96 -39.42 22.16
CA ASP A 462 17.76 -40.35 22.98
C ASP A 462 19.26 -40.41 22.59
N TYR A 463 20.04 -39.37 22.88
CA TYR A 463 21.48 -39.29 22.55
C TYR A 463 22.40 -39.90 23.63
N LEU A 464 21.83 -40.58 24.64
CA LEU A 464 22.58 -41.16 25.78
C LEU A 464 22.24 -42.64 26.07
N LYS A 465 21.83 -43.42 25.07
CA LYS A 465 21.68 -44.88 25.22
C LYS A 465 22.48 -45.64 24.18
N ILE A 466 23.71 -45.99 24.55
CA ILE A 466 24.42 -47.13 23.97
C ILE A 466 23.97 -48.36 24.76
N GLU A 467 23.33 -49.32 24.10
CA GLU A 467 23.55 -50.75 24.37
C GLU A 467 23.02 -51.66 23.24
N ALA A 468 23.97 -52.44 22.68
CA ALA A 468 23.91 -53.80 22.14
C ALA A 468 23.03 -54.20 20.92
N SER A 469 23.73 -54.49 19.80
CA SER A 469 23.58 -55.66 18.89
C SER A 469 22.29 -55.82 18.04
N SER A 470 22.23 -56.27 16.77
CA SER A 470 23.16 -56.70 15.70
C SER A 470 22.34 -56.78 14.36
N PRO A 471 22.92 -57.11 13.18
CA PRO A 471 22.57 -56.52 11.87
C PRO A 471 21.74 -57.40 10.92
N GLN A 472 21.10 -56.77 9.92
CA GLN A 472 20.78 -57.23 8.55
C GLN A 472 19.82 -56.21 7.91
N GLY A 473 19.90 -55.72 6.67
CA GLY A 473 20.76 -55.92 5.51
C GLY A 473 20.26 -54.93 4.43
N PHE A 474 21.17 -54.42 3.59
CA PHE A 474 20.85 -53.46 2.53
C PHE A 474 20.15 -54.11 1.33
N THR A 475 19.15 -53.42 0.77
CA THR A 475 18.88 -53.47 -0.68
C THR A 475 18.40 -52.09 -1.14
N ILE A 476 19.07 -51.54 -2.17
CA ILE A 476 18.77 -50.27 -2.84
C ILE A 476 17.90 -50.60 -4.06
N ASP A 477 16.76 -49.93 -4.19
CA ASP A 477 16.12 -49.69 -5.49
C ASP A 477 15.83 -48.19 -5.65
N LEU A 478 16.50 -47.60 -6.65
CA LEU A 478 16.38 -46.21 -7.09
C LEU A 478 15.07 -45.99 -7.85
N ILE A 479 14.12 -45.24 -7.28
CA ILE A 479 13.04 -44.59 -8.04
C ILE A 479 12.85 -43.16 -7.53
N HIS A 480 13.08 -42.19 -8.42
CA HIS A 480 12.72 -40.78 -8.21
C HIS A 480 11.20 -40.63 -7.98
N ARG A 481 10.80 -40.38 -6.73
CA ARG A 481 9.52 -39.75 -6.36
C ARG A 481 9.76 -38.73 -5.27
N ARG A 482 9.59 -37.45 -5.59
CA ARG A 482 9.35 -36.40 -4.58
C ARG A 482 7.95 -36.61 -4.03
N SER A 483 7.86 -37.10 -2.80
CA SER A 483 6.63 -37.05 -2.00
C SER A 483 6.95 -37.28 -0.52
N ASN A 484 6.30 -36.45 0.31
CA ASN A 484 6.05 -36.60 1.74
C ASN A 484 7.19 -36.26 2.70
N ALA A 485 7.41 -34.96 2.91
CA ALA A 485 7.90 -34.47 4.19
C ALA A 485 6.74 -34.49 5.21
N SER A 486 6.38 -35.66 5.73
CA SER A 486 5.67 -35.74 7.00
C SER A 486 6.70 -35.48 8.11
N SER A 487 6.88 -34.22 8.52
CA SER A 487 7.56 -33.97 9.79
C SER A 487 6.66 -34.51 10.90
N SER A 488 7.05 -35.60 11.55
CA SER A 488 6.43 -36.06 12.78
C SER A 488 6.71 -35.04 13.88
N ARG A 489 5.90 -33.97 13.94
CA ARG A 489 5.81 -33.12 15.13
C ARG A 489 5.07 -33.95 16.17
N VAL A 490 5.81 -34.39 17.20
CA VAL A 490 5.22 -35.00 18.38
C VAL A 490 4.46 -33.89 19.11
N PHE A 491 3.17 -33.77 18.83
CA PHE A 491 2.27 -33.00 19.67
C PHE A 491 2.07 -33.79 20.96
N ASN A 492 2.10 -33.09 22.09
CA ASN A 492 1.70 -33.67 23.36
C ASN A 492 0.20 -34.01 23.25
N THR A 493 -0.13 -35.26 22.94
CA THR A 493 -1.50 -35.75 22.68
C THR A 493 -2.43 -35.67 23.89
N GLN A 494 -2.00 -35.03 24.99
CA GLN A 494 -2.79 -34.82 26.19
C GLN A 494 -3.54 -33.48 26.21
N LEU A 495 -3.18 -32.50 25.37
CA LEU A 495 -3.89 -31.21 25.29
C LEU A 495 -4.86 -31.22 24.09
N GLY A 496 -6.16 -31.03 24.35
CA GLY A 496 -7.18 -31.01 23.30
C GLY A 496 -6.98 -29.87 22.30
N SER A 497 -7.29 -30.10 21.04
CA SER A 497 -7.18 -29.09 19.97
C SER A 497 -8.41 -28.17 19.98
N PRO A 498 -8.23 -26.84 20.00
CA PRO A 498 -9.34 -25.90 19.95
C PRO A 498 -10.07 -25.94 18.59
N TYR A 499 -11.39 -25.74 18.62
CA TYR A 499 -12.21 -25.60 17.42
C TYR A 499 -13.44 -24.75 17.70
N ALA A 500 -14.06 -24.25 16.63
CA ALA A 500 -15.35 -23.58 16.68
C ALA A 500 -16.23 -24.03 15.53
N ASP A 501 -17.54 -24.02 15.74
CA ASP A 501 -18.49 -24.29 14.66
C ASP A 501 -18.61 -23.07 13.75
N THR A 502 -18.73 -23.33 12.44
CA THR A 502 -18.96 -22.31 11.43
C THR A 502 -20.31 -22.50 10.77
N VAL A 503 -21.01 -21.42 10.45
CA VAL A 503 -22.34 -21.45 9.82
C VAL A 503 -22.31 -20.60 8.55
N PHE A 504 -22.90 -21.08 7.47
CA PHE A 504 -23.08 -20.28 6.26
C PHE A 504 -24.33 -19.39 6.36
N ASP A 505 -24.15 -18.06 6.41
CA ASP A 505 -25.21 -17.05 6.38
C ASP A 505 -25.31 -16.38 5.01
N THR A 506 -25.98 -17.06 4.07
CA THR A 506 -26.32 -16.63 2.69
C THR A 506 -25.14 -16.26 1.76
N TYR A 507 -24.20 -15.46 2.23
CA TYR A 507 -23.01 -14.94 1.55
C TYR A 507 -21.75 -14.97 2.42
N GLU A 508 -21.90 -15.05 3.76
CA GLU A 508 -20.77 -15.03 4.69
C GLU A 508 -20.66 -16.31 5.50
N TYR A 509 -19.48 -16.55 6.05
CA TYR A 509 -19.20 -17.64 6.98
C TYR A 509 -19.07 -17.07 8.38
N LEU A 510 -19.98 -17.46 9.27
CA LEU A 510 -19.99 -17.03 10.66
C LEU A 510 -19.26 -18.07 11.51
N MET A 511 -18.46 -17.61 12.47
CA MET A 511 -17.84 -18.42 13.51
C MET A 511 -18.59 -18.23 14.82
N LYS A 512 -18.85 -19.33 15.54
CA LYS A 512 -19.40 -19.30 16.90
C LYS A 512 -18.27 -19.20 17.92
N LEU A 513 -18.35 -18.23 18.82
CA LEU A 513 -17.48 -18.14 19.98
C LEU A 513 -18.23 -17.55 21.17
N GLN A 514 -17.69 -17.72 22.37
CA GLN A 514 -18.26 -17.15 23.58
C GLN A 514 -17.35 -16.03 24.11
N ILE A 515 -17.96 -14.95 24.59
CA ILE A 515 -17.27 -13.81 25.20
C ILE A 515 -17.81 -13.54 26.60
N GLY A 516 -16.96 -13.08 27.50
CA GLY A 516 -17.36 -12.65 28.84
C GLY A 516 -17.53 -13.75 29.88
N THR A 517 -17.81 -13.32 31.10
CA THR A 517 -18.07 -14.20 32.26
C THR A 517 -19.30 -13.71 33.02
N PRO A 518 -20.44 -14.45 33.00
CA PRO A 518 -20.63 -15.77 32.39
C PRO A 518 -20.52 -15.75 30.85
N PRO A 519 -20.17 -16.89 30.21
CA PRO A 519 -20.01 -16.96 28.75
C PRO A 519 -21.25 -16.53 27.98
N PHE A 520 -21.07 -15.63 27.02
CA PHE A 520 -22.11 -15.11 26.12
C PHE A 520 -21.75 -15.48 24.68
N GLU A 521 -22.58 -16.30 24.03
CA GLU A 521 -22.34 -16.76 22.66
C GLU A 521 -22.62 -15.66 21.63
N ILE A 522 -21.69 -15.49 20.68
CA ILE A 522 -21.83 -14.63 19.52
C ILE A 522 -21.59 -15.42 18.23
N GLU A 523 -22.26 -14.98 17.17
CA GLU A 523 -21.99 -15.41 15.79
C GLU A 523 -21.44 -14.20 15.03
N ALA A 524 -20.21 -14.30 14.55
CA ALA A 524 -19.48 -13.19 13.91
C ALA A 524 -18.77 -13.67 12.64
N VAL A 525 -18.62 -12.78 11.66
CA VAL A 525 -18.01 -13.12 10.36
C VAL A 525 -16.57 -13.59 10.57
N LEU A 526 -16.24 -14.74 10.00
CA LEU A 526 -14.90 -15.30 9.99
C LEU A 526 -14.10 -14.62 8.87
N ASP A 527 -13.10 -13.81 9.24
CA ASP A 527 -12.45 -12.88 8.31
C ASP A 527 -10.91 -12.98 8.38
N THR A 528 -10.31 -13.67 7.40
CA THR A 528 -8.84 -13.77 7.25
C THR A 528 -8.19 -12.50 6.69
N GLY A 529 -8.98 -11.52 6.25
CA GLY A 529 -8.55 -10.20 5.79
C GLY A 529 -8.68 -9.10 6.86
N SER A 530 -8.99 -9.45 8.11
CA SER A 530 -9.15 -8.49 9.21
C SER A 530 -8.31 -8.88 10.43
N GLU A 531 -7.77 -7.87 11.11
CA GLU A 531 -7.00 -8.02 12.34
C GLU A 531 -7.87 -8.10 13.58
N HIS A 532 -8.99 -7.37 13.64
CA HIS A 532 -9.68 -7.15 14.91
C HIS A 532 -10.82 -8.15 15.11
N ILE A 533 -10.88 -8.76 16.30
CA ILE A 533 -12.12 -9.33 16.83
C ILE A 533 -12.98 -8.18 17.38
N TRP A 534 -14.23 -8.05 16.94
CA TRP A 534 -15.16 -7.07 17.52
C TRP A 534 -16.61 -7.53 17.46
N THR A 535 -17.43 -6.97 18.36
CA THR A 535 -18.88 -7.24 18.45
C THR A 535 -19.65 -5.97 18.81
N GLN A 536 -20.95 -5.92 18.49
CA GLN A 536 -21.80 -4.82 18.96
C GLN A 536 -22.01 -4.90 20.48
N CYS A 537 -21.86 -3.75 21.14
CA CYS A 537 -21.96 -3.61 22.59
C CYS A 537 -23.06 -2.66 23.03
N LEU A 538 -23.65 -2.92 24.21
CA LEU A 538 -24.48 -1.96 24.93
C LEU A 538 -23.65 -0.97 25.77
N PRO A 539 -24.12 0.28 25.98
CA PRO A 539 -25.21 0.91 25.24
C PRO A 539 -24.78 1.18 23.80
N CYS A 540 -25.64 0.86 22.84
CA CYS A 540 -25.36 1.20 21.45
C CYS A 540 -25.87 2.60 21.10
N VAL A 541 -25.00 3.43 20.54
CA VAL A 541 -25.31 4.79 20.08
C VAL A 541 -25.95 4.75 18.69
N HIS A 542 -25.37 3.97 17.77
CA HIS A 542 -25.87 3.80 16.42
C HIS A 542 -25.46 2.42 15.89
N CYS A 543 -26.31 1.39 16.02
CA CYS A 543 -26.01 0.02 15.58
C CYS A 543 -26.93 -0.40 14.44
N TYR A 544 -26.44 -1.29 13.59
CA TYR A 544 -27.33 -2.03 12.70
C TYR A 544 -28.14 -3.05 13.52
N ASN A 545 -29.36 -3.33 13.07
CA ASN A 545 -30.17 -4.38 13.69
C ASN A 545 -29.49 -5.72 13.47
N GLN A 546 -29.29 -6.50 14.54
CA GLN A 546 -28.82 -7.88 14.49
C GLN A 546 -29.87 -8.83 15.07
N THR A 547 -29.92 -10.06 14.58
CA THR A 547 -30.81 -11.13 15.09
C THR A 547 -30.30 -11.72 16.41
N ALA A 548 -28.99 -11.87 16.55
CA ALA A 548 -28.36 -12.34 17.78
C ALA A 548 -28.42 -11.27 18.90
N PRO A 549 -28.42 -11.64 20.19
CA PRO A 549 -28.37 -10.66 21.29
C PRO A 549 -27.09 -9.79 21.21
N ILE A 550 -27.21 -8.52 21.62
CA ILE A 550 -26.07 -7.59 21.70
C ILE A 550 -25.33 -7.82 23.02
N PHE A 551 -24.00 -7.83 22.98
CA PHE A 551 -23.20 -8.03 24.18
C PHE A 551 -23.38 -6.86 25.16
N ASP A 552 -23.58 -7.17 26.44
CA ASP A 552 -23.74 -6.19 27.50
C ASP A 552 -22.51 -6.24 28.43
N PRO A 553 -21.55 -5.32 28.24
CA PRO A 553 -20.34 -5.26 29.06
C PRO A 553 -20.60 -5.24 30.57
N SER A 554 -21.72 -4.67 31.01
CA SER A 554 -22.03 -4.54 32.44
C SER A 554 -22.34 -5.87 33.12
N LYS A 555 -22.60 -6.92 32.33
CA LYS A 555 -22.93 -8.27 32.83
C LYS A 555 -21.74 -9.21 32.86
N SER A 556 -20.59 -8.81 32.32
CA SER A 556 -19.37 -9.61 32.31
C SER A 556 -18.44 -9.18 33.43
N SER A 557 -18.03 -10.12 34.30
CA SER A 557 -17.07 -9.85 35.38
C SER A 557 -15.62 -9.74 34.89
N THR A 558 -15.33 -10.15 33.66
CA THR A 558 -14.00 -10.17 33.04
C THR A 558 -13.79 -9.04 32.03
N PHE A 559 -14.82 -8.22 31.80
CA PHE A 559 -14.73 -7.03 30.95
C PHE A 559 -13.83 -5.96 31.58
N LYS A 560 -12.83 -5.51 30.84
CA LYS A 560 -11.91 -4.44 31.29
C LYS A 560 -11.51 -3.54 30.12
N GLU A 561 -11.76 -2.24 30.27
CA GLU A 561 -11.36 -1.26 29.25
C GLU A 561 -9.83 -1.08 29.22
N ILE A 562 -9.28 -1.03 28.00
CA ILE A 562 -7.85 -0.77 27.80
C ILE A 562 -7.60 0.74 27.91
N ARG A 563 -6.58 1.11 28.67
CA ARG A 563 -6.16 2.51 28.84
C ARG A 563 -5.05 2.86 27.84
N CYS A 564 -5.25 3.93 27.08
CA CYS A 564 -4.29 4.47 26.13
C CYS A 564 -3.89 5.90 26.55
N ASP A 565 -2.72 6.39 26.10
CA ASP A 565 -2.11 7.69 26.49
C ASP A 565 -2.87 8.93 25.98
N THR A 566 -4.13 8.76 25.57
CA THR A 566 -5.01 9.86 25.18
C THR A 566 -5.55 10.56 26.43
N HIS A 567 -5.89 11.85 26.30
CA HIS A 567 -6.39 12.70 27.38
C HIS A 567 -7.62 12.16 28.15
N ASP A 568 -8.28 11.12 27.64
CA ASP A 568 -9.55 10.58 28.15
C ASP A 568 -9.45 9.14 28.71
N HIS A 569 -8.23 8.62 28.90
CA HIS A 569 -7.93 7.29 29.48
C HIS A 569 -8.60 6.06 28.83
N SER A 570 -9.41 6.22 27.77
CA SER A 570 -10.03 5.16 26.98
C SER A 570 -9.28 4.98 25.65
N CYS A 571 -9.28 3.76 25.11
CA CYS A 571 -8.63 3.45 23.83
C CYS A 571 -9.67 3.32 22.71
N PRO A 572 -10.08 4.43 22.05
CA PRO A 572 -11.03 4.35 20.96
C PRO A 572 -10.42 3.65 19.73
N TYR A 573 -11.26 2.95 18.98
CA TYR A 573 -10.91 2.39 17.68
C TYR A 573 -12.00 2.68 16.66
N GLU A 574 -11.59 2.80 15.40
CA GLU A 574 -12.45 2.94 14.24
C GLU A 574 -11.92 2.02 13.14
N LEU A 575 -12.81 1.19 12.58
CA LEU A 575 -12.51 0.33 11.43
C LEU A 575 -13.53 0.63 10.34
N VAL A 576 -13.03 0.81 9.11
CA VAL A 576 -13.84 1.00 7.91
C VAL A 576 -13.43 -0.07 6.89
N TYR A 577 -14.40 -0.87 6.47
CA TYR A 577 -14.23 -1.96 5.52
C TYR A 577 -14.42 -1.45 4.08
N GLY A 578 -13.93 -2.21 3.09
CA GLY A 578 -13.99 -1.82 1.66
C GLY A 578 -15.41 -1.50 1.15
N GLY A 579 -16.43 -2.16 1.71
CA GLY A 579 -17.86 -1.88 1.43
C GLY A 579 -18.40 -0.59 2.07
N LYS A 580 -17.56 0.25 2.67
CA LYS A 580 -17.91 1.43 3.48
C LYS A 580 -18.66 1.12 4.78
N SER A 581 -18.81 -0.16 5.12
CA SER A 581 -19.27 -0.60 6.43
C SER A 581 -18.22 -0.22 7.48
N TYR A 582 -18.65 0.12 8.69
CA TYR A 582 -17.73 0.59 9.72
C TYR A 582 -18.17 0.19 11.13
N THR A 583 -17.21 0.11 12.04
CA THR A 583 -17.42 -0.04 13.48
C THR A 583 -16.56 0.99 14.23
N LYS A 584 -17.13 1.62 15.24
CA LYS A 584 -16.43 2.54 16.15
C LYS A 584 -16.79 2.17 17.58
N GLY A 585 -15.78 2.17 18.44
CA GLY A 585 -15.96 1.79 19.83
C GLY A 585 -14.69 1.92 20.65
N THR A 586 -14.59 1.13 21.71
CA THR A 586 -13.44 1.10 22.60
C THR A 586 -12.78 -0.27 22.56
N LEU A 587 -11.46 -0.33 22.59
CA LEU A 587 -10.71 -1.58 22.78
C LEU A 587 -10.77 -2.00 24.24
N VAL A 588 -11.04 -3.28 24.47
CA VAL A 588 -11.22 -3.86 25.79
C VAL A 588 -10.51 -5.21 25.85
N THR A 589 -10.16 -5.66 27.04
CA THR A 589 -9.78 -7.06 27.30
C THR A 589 -10.99 -7.80 27.83
N GLU A 590 -11.22 -9.01 27.33
CA GLU A 590 -12.32 -9.87 27.72
C GLU A 590 -11.90 -11.36 27.64
N THR A 591 -12.61 -12.24 28.33
CA THR A 591 -12.43 -13.68 28.20
C THR A 591 -13.13 -14.18 26.94
N VAL A 592 -12.38 -14.78 26.02
CA VAL A 592 -12.92 -15.45 24.84
C VAL A 592 -12.81 -16.96 25.02
N THR A 593 -13.88 -17.70 24.75
CA THR A 593 -13.94 -19.16 24.92
C THR A 593 -14.42 -19.83 23.64
N ILE A 594 -13.75 -20.91 23.26
CA ILE A 594 -14.13 -21.81 22.15
C ILE A 594 -14.07 -23.27 22.61
N HIS A 595 -14.55 -24.20 21.79
CA HIS A 595 -14.54 -25.61 22.13
C HIS A 595 -13.14 -26.21 22.04
N SER A 596 -12.91 -27.34 22.71
CA SER A 596 -11.70 -28.15 22.57
C SER A 596 -12.06 -29.62 22.49
N THR A 597 -11.26 -30.39 21.75
CA THR A 597 -11.42 -31.85 21.65
C THR A 597 -11.11 -32.59 22.95
N SER A 598 -10.54 -31.93 23.97
CA SER A 598 -10.36 -32.52 25.32
C SER A 598 -11.67 -32.64 26.11
N GLY A 599 -12.75 -32.00 25.65
CA GLY A 599 -14.01 -31.87 26.38
C GLY A 599 -14.05 -30.73 27.39
N GLN A 600 -12.92 -30.05 27.65
CA GLN A 600 -12.87 -28.80 28.43
C GLN A 600 -12.79 -27.60 27.48
N PRO A 601 -13.53 -26.51 27.69
CA PRO A 601 -13.44 -25.33 26.81
C PRO A 601 -12.02 -24.75 26.75
N PHE A 602 -11.62 -24.28 25.58
CA PHE A 602 -10.38 -23.52 25.42
C PHE A 602 -10.66 -22.05 25.76
N VAL A 603 -10.05 -21.58 26.84
CA VAL A 603 -10.30 -20.26 27.42
C VAL A 603 -9.10 -19.36 27.17
N MET A 604 -9.34 -18.21 26.55
CA MET A 604 -8.37 -17.15 26.30
C MET A 604 -8.71 -15.94 27.19
N PRO A 605 -8.14 -15.87 28.40
CA PRO A 605 -8.34 -14.72 29.28
C PRO A 605 -7.64 -13.48 28.69
N GLU A 606 -8.13 -12.30 29.05
CA GLU A 606 -7.53 -11.02 28.66
C GLU A 606 -7.35 -10.82 27.14
N THR A 607 -8.21 -11.44 26.32
CA THR A 607 -8.21 -11.26 24.86
C THR A 607 -8.67 -9.86 24.50
N ILE A 608 -7.91 -9.16 23.67
CA ILE A 608 -8.25 -7.83 23.15
C ILE A 608 -9.36 -7.98 22.12
N ILE A 609 -10.50 -7.34 22.39
CA ILE A 609 -11.64 -7.25 21.49
C ILE A 609 -12.10 -5.80 21.33
N GLY A 610 -12.71 -5.48 20.20
CA GLY A 610 -13.39 -4.22 19.95
C GLY A 610 -14.83 -4.26 20.44
N CYS A 611 -15.19 -3.34 21.34
CA CYS A 611 -16.56 -3.17 21.81
C CYS A 611 -17.24 -2.05 21.02
N GLY A 612 -17.90 -2.41 19.91
CA GLY A 612 -18.46 -1.47 18.92
C GLY A 612 -19.79 -0.88 19.37
N ARG A 613 -19.86 0.45 19.54
CA ARG A 613 -21.06 1.19 19.94
C ARG A 613 -21.65 2.06 18.83
N ASN A 614 -20.94 2.19 17.70
CA ASN A 614 -21.42 2.87 16.51
C ASN A 614 -20.98 2.09 15.27
N ASN A 615 -21.89 1.29 14.73
CA ASN A 615 -21.63 0.35 13.65
C ASN A 615 -22.70 0.49 12.56
N SER A 616 -22.29 0.45 11.29
CA SER A 616 -23.22 0.56 10.16
C SER A 616 -22.69 -0.19 8.93
N GLY A 617 -23.59 -0.47 7.97
CA GLY A 617 -23.26 -1.11 6.70
C GLY A 617 -23.12 -2.64 6.77
N PHE A 618 -23.56 -3.28 7.85
CA PHE A 618 -23.58 -4.75 7.98
C PHE A 618 -25.00 -5.31 7.85
N LYS A 619 -25.10 -6.61 7.54
CA LYS A 619 -26.39 -7.31 7.46
C LYS A 619 -26.85 -7.76 8.85
N PRO A 620 -28.16 -7.95 9.07
CA PRO A 620 -28.68 -8.34 10.38
C PRO A 620 -28.30 -9.72 10.90
N GLY A 621 -27.61 -10.55 10.11
CA GLY A 621 -27.38 -11.96 10.45
C GLY A 621 -26.34 -12.21 11.55
N PHE A 622 -25.48 -11.25 11.88
CA PHE A 622 -24.32 -11.49 12.76
C PHE A 622 -23.97 -10.31 13.68
N ALA A 623 -23.24 -10.61 14.76
CA ALA A 623 -22.92 -9.69 15.86
C ALA A 623 -21.64 -8.84 15.64
N GLY A 624 -20.77 -9.25 14.72
CA GLY A 624 -19.52 -8.55 14.42
C GLY A 624 -18.59 -9.36 13.52
N VAL A 625 -17.27 -9.18 13.69
CA VAL A 625 -16.21 -9.85 12.89
C VAL A 625 -15.18 -10.47 13.83
N VAL A 626 -14.70 -11.66 13.46
CA VAL A 626 -13.56 -12.35 14.06
C VAL A 626 -12.38 -12.25 13.10
N GLY A 627 -11.47 -11.33 13.39
CA GLY A 627 -10.22 -11.19 12.64
C GLY A 627 -9.32 -12.41 12.81
N LEU A 628 -8.84 -12.94 11.68
CA LEU A 628 -7.97 -14.11 11.58
C LEU A 628 -6.69 -13.85 10.78
N ASP A 629 -6.38 -12.58 10.52
CA ASP A 629 -5.12 -12.20 9.89
C ASP A 629 -3.89 -12.47 10.79
N ARG A 630 -2.70 -12.06 10.36
CA ARG A 630 -1.43 -12.25 11.07
C ARG A 630 -1.08 -11.09 12.00
N GLY A 631 -1.96 -10.11 12.16
CA GLY A 631 -1.76 -8.95 13.00
C GLY A 631 -1.94 -9.29 14.49
N PRO A 632 -1.37 -8.49 15.40
CA PRO A 632 -1.27 -8.83 16.83
C PRO A 632 -2.60 -8.96 17.55
N LYS A 633 -3.68 -8.31 17.09
CA LYS A 633 -5.02 -8.38 17.69
C LYS A 633 -5.95 -9.43 17.04
N SER A 634 -5.42 -10.25 16.14
CA SER A 634 -6.15 -11.36 15.53
C SER A 634 -6.44 -12.45 16.56
N LEU A 635 -7.49 -13.24 16.35
CA LEU A 635 -7.78 -14.35 17.25
C LEU A 635 -6.61 -15.32 17.32
N ILE A 636 -6.02 -15.65 16.16
CA ILE A 636 -4.96 -16.66 16.06
C ILE A 636 -3.69 -16.24 16.83
N THR A 637 -3.33 -14.96 16.82
CA THR A 637 -2.16 -14.44 17.52
C THR A 637 -2.40 -14.29 19.02
N GLN A 638 -3.65 -14.18 19.44
CA GLN A 638 -4.04 -14.06 20.85
C GLN A 638 -4.24 -15.42 21.55
N MET A 639 -4.20 -16.55 20.83
CA MET A 639 -4.33 -17.90 21.42
C MET A 639 -3.13 -18.34 22.28
N GLY A 640 -1.99 -17.63 22.22
CA GLY A 640 -0.79 -17.91 23.03
C GLY A 640 0.21 -18.91 22.45
N GLY A 641 1.37 -19.05 23.12
CA GLY A 641 2.61 -19.65 22.59
C GLY A 641 2.66 -21.17 22.33
N GLU A 642 1.57 -21.91 22.58
CA GLU A 642 1.48 -23.36 22.29
C GLU A 642 0.79 -23.68 20.95
N TYR A 643 0.15 -22.70 20.31
CA TYR A 643 -0.56 -22.87 19.03
C TYR A 643 0.15 -22.02 17.96
N PRO A 644 0.98 -22.62 17.08
CA PRO A 644 1.94 -21.90 16.22
C PRO A 644 1.32 -21.18 15.02
N GLY A 645 0.16 -20.57 15.21
CA GLY A 645 -0.60 -19.91 14.15
C GLY A 645 -1.15 -20.88 13.11
N LEU A 646 -1.45 -22.12 13.51
CA LEU A 646 -2.07 -23.15 12.69
C LEU A 646 -3.60 -23.04 12.78
N MET A 647 -4.24 -22.77 11.65
CA MET A 647 -5.70 -22.80 11.54
C MET A 647 -6.14 -23.48 10.25
N SER A 648 -7.30 -24.12 10.27
CA SER A 648 -7.94 -24.62 9.05
C SER A 648 -9.45 -24.55 9.15
N TYR A 649 -10.10 -24.26 8.03
CA TYR A 649 -11.54 -24.29 7.92
C TYR A 649 -11.96 -25.03 6.64
N CYS A 650 -13.21 -25.47 6.62
CA CYS A 650 -13.82 -26.08 5.44
C CYS A 650 -15.18 -25.41 5.22
N PHE A 651 -15.29 -24.60 4.17
CA PHE A 651 -16.52 -23.89 3.89
C PHE A 651 -17.49 -24.75 3.09
N ALA A 652 -18.66 -24.99 3.68
CA ALA A 652 -19.78 -25.65 3.04
C ALA A 652 -20.72 -24.62 2.41
N GLY A 653 -21.27 -24.92 1.23
CA GLY A 653 -22.25 -24.03 0.59
C GLY A 653 -23.61 -23.95 1.32
N LYS A 654 -23.84 -24.82 2.30
CA LYS A 654 -25.01 -24.87 3.20
C LYS A 654 -24.65 -25.60 4.50
N GLY A 655 -25.35 -25.26 5.58
CA GLY A 655 -25.28 -25.98 6.85
C GLY A 655 -24.15 -25.51 7.75
N THR A 656 -23.78 -26.37 8.70
CA THR A 656 -22.72 -26.13 9.67
C THR A 656 -21.42 -26.82 9.26
N SER A 657 -20.32 -26.25 9.70
CA SER A 657 -18.97 -26.74 9.53
C SER A 657 -18.14 -26.33 10.76
N LYS A 658 -16.82 -26.31 10.67
CA LYS A 658 -15.89 -26.04 11.76
C LYS A 658 -14.66 -25.27 11.25
N ILE A 659 -14.04 -24.55 12.17
CA ILE A 659 -12.66 -24.09 12.09
C ILE A 659 -11.88 -24.78 13.20
N ASN A 660 -10.71 -25.32 12.86
CA ASN A 660 -9.82 -26.04 13.78
C ASN A 660 -8.53 -25.25 13.96
N PHE A 661 -7.96 -25.36 15.16
CA PHE A 661 -6.69 -24.75 15.52
C PHE A 661 -5.70 -25.81 16.04
N GLY A 662 -4.40 -25.50 15.96
CA GLY A 662 -3.35 -26.38 16.48
C GLY A 662 -3.13 -27.64 15.64
N ALA A 663 -2.92 -28.79 16.29
CA ALA A 663 -2.56 -30.04 15.61
C ALA A 663 -3.64 -30.50 14.61
N ASN A 664 -4.92 -30.36 14.97
CA ASN A 664 -6.04 -30.73 14.11
C ASN A 664 -6.25 -29.79 12.93
N ALA A 665 -5.50 -28.68 12.86
CA ALA A 665 -5.55 -27.75 11.75
C ALA A 665 -4.61 -28.12 10.58
N ILE A 666 -3.81 -29.18 10.72
CA ILE A 666 -2.84 -29.59 9.71
C ILE A 666 -3.57 -30.21 8.51
N VAL A 667 -3.39 -29.60 7.34
CA VAL A 667 -3.92 -30.09 6.06
C VAL A 667 -2.82 -30.83 5.31
N ALA A 668 -2.92 -32.17 5.27
CA ALA A 668 -1.93 -33.04 4.64
C ALA A 668 -2.57 -34.27 3.96
N GLY A 669 -1.75 -35.01 3.23
CA GLY A 669 -2.11 -36.25 2.53
C GLY A 669 -2.35 -36.07 1.03
N ASP A 670 -2.87 -37.11 0.40
CA ASP A 670 -3.08 -37.12 -1.05
C ASP A 670 -4.09 -36.05 -1.50
N GLY A 671 -3.79 -35.40 -2.62
CA GLY A 671 -4.60 -34.34 -3.20
C GLY A 671 -4.44 -32.96 -2.54
N VAL A 672 -3.55 -32.81 -1.56
CA VAL A 672 -3.20 -31.50 -0.99
C VAL A 672 -2.25 -30.76 -1.91
N VAL A 673 -2.56 -29.49 -2.18
CA VAL A 673 -1.68 -28.54 -2.86
C VAL A 673 -1.38 -27.36 -1.94
N SER A 674 -0.16 -26.81 -2.00
CA SER A 674 0.25 -25.73 -1.10
C SER A 674 0.98 -24.63 -1.86
N THR A 675 0.73 -23.38 -1.48
CA THR A 675 1.40 -22.20 -2.01
C THR A 675 2.01 -21.38 -0.89
N THR A 676 3.08 -20.66 -1.21
CA THR A 676 3.76 -19.75 -0.30
C THR A 676 2.90 -18.53 0.00
N VAL A 677 2.94 -18.11 1.27
CA VAL A 677 2.40 -16.85 1.77
C VAL A 677 3.49 -15.79 1.76
N PHE A 678 3.17 -14.62 1.24
CA PHE A 678 4.04 -13.45 1.21
C PHE A 678 3.57 -12.43 2.24
N VAL A 679 4.53 -11.68 2.79
CA VAL A 679 4.27 -10.59 3.75
C VAL A 679 4.69 -9.29 3.10
N LYS A 680 3.75 -8.35 2.95
CA LYS A 680 4.04 -7.00 2.45
C LYS A 680 4.26 -6.03 3.61
N THR A 681 5.12 -5.03 3.40
CA THR A 681 5.40 -3.98 4.40
C THR A 681 4.19 -3.08 4.65
N ALA A 682 3.35 -2.82 3.64
CA ALA A 682 2.20 -1.92 3.76
C ALA A 682 1.07 -2.48 4.63
N LYS A 683 0.81 -3.80 4.53
CA LYS A 683 -0.23 -4.52 5.30
C LYS A 683 0.30 -5.89 5.73
N PRO A 684 1.16 -5.95 6.76
CA PRO A 684 1.86 -7.19 7.13
C PRO A 684 0.94 -8.28 7.70
N GLY A 685 -0.28 -7.93 8.11
CA GLY A 685 -1.29 -8.86 8.62
C GLY A 685 -1.89 -9.78 7.55
N PHE A 686 -1.98 -9.34 6.29
CA PHE A 686 -2.69 -10.09 5.25
C PHE A 686 -1.94 -11.32 4.76
N TYR A 687 -2.70 -12.35 4.37
CA TYR A 687 -2.18 -13.54 3.70
C TYR A 687 -2.10 -13.30 2.19
N TYR A 688 -0.97 -12.80 1.71
CA TYR A 688 -0.75 -12.62 0.28
C TYR A 688 -0.29 -13.90 -0.39
N LEU A 689 -0.88 -14.26 -1.52
CA LEU A 689 -0.49 -15.36 -2.39
C LEU A 689 -0.04 -14.81 -3.75
N ASN A 690 0.69 -15.63 -4.51
CA ASN A 690 0.96 -15.37 -5.92
C ASN A 690 0.05 -16.24 -6.78
N LEU A 691 -0.85 -15.59 -7.51
CA LEU A 691 -1.59 -16.18 -8.61
C LEU A 691 -0.75 -16.04 -9.89
N ASP A 692 -0.32 -17.16 -10.44
CA ASP A 692 0.48 -17.22 -11.67
C ASP A 692 -0.42 -17.13 -12.91
N ALA A 693 -1.59 -17.77 -12.89
CA ALA A 693 -2.52 -17.78 -14.01
C ALA A 693 -3.96 -18.12 -13.59
N VAL A 694 -4.92 -17.81 -14.47
CA VAL A 694 -6.29 -18.32 -14.41
C VAL A 694 -6.59 -19.06 -15.70
N SER A 695 -7.01 -20.32 -15.61
CA SER A 695 -7.50 -21.07 -16.76
C SER A 695 -9.01 -21.05 -16.82
N VAL A 696 -9.57 -20.79 -18.00
CA VAL A 696 -11.00 -20.88 -18.31
C VAL A 696 -11.18 -21.99 -19.34
N GLY A 697 -11.63 -23.16 -18.89
CA GLY A 697 -11.57 -24.38 -19.71
C GLY A 697 -10.12 -24.68 -20.11
N ASN A 698 -9.85 -24.68 -21.42
CA ASN A 698 -8.51 -24.93 -21.96
C ASN A 698 -7.67 -23.66 -22.18
N THR A 699 -8.24 -22.48 -21.93
CA THR A 699 -7.57 -21.19 -22.17
C THR A 699 -6.88 -20.73 -20.89
N ARG A 700 -5.56 -20.84 -20.84
CA ARG A 700 -4.74 -20.33 -19.73
C ARG A 700 -4.40 -18.86 -19.95
N ILE A 701 -4.70 -18.02 -18.96
CA ILE A 701 -4.44 -16.58 -18.95
C ILE A 701 -3.38 -16.34 -17.89
N GLU A 702 -2.16 -16.00 -18.33
CA GLU A 702 -1.04 -15.74 -17.42
C GLU A 702 -1.17 -14.37 -16.77
N THR A 703 -0.82 -14.25 -15.49
CA THR A 703 -0.66 -12.93 -14.86
C THR A 703 0.63 -12.26 -15.35
N VAL A 704 1.68 -13.06 -15.63
CA VAL A 704 2.95 -12.61 -16.21
C VAL A 704 2.69 -11.82 -17.50
N GLY A 705 3.32 -10.66 -17.61
CA GLY A 705 3.09 -9.74 -18.73
C GLY A 705 1.88 -8.82 -18.56
N THR A 706 1.18 -8.88 -17.43
CA THR A 706 0.11 -7.94 -17.06
C THR A 706 0.52 -7.12 -15.81
N PRO A 707 -0.10 -5.94 -15.57
CA PRO A 707 0.13 -5.17 -14.34
C PRO A 707 -0.28 -5.91 -13.05
N PHE A 708 -1.01 -7.02 -13.16
CA PHE A 708 -1.41 -7.85 -12.03
C PHE A 708 -0.31 -8.83 -11.59
N HIS A 709 0.75 -9.02 -12.38
CA HIS A 709 1.88 -9.83 -11.96
C HIS A 709 2.63 -9.17 -10.79
N ALA A 710 2.97 -9.96 -9.77
CA ALA A 710 3.89 -9.54 -8.73
C ALA A 710 4.81 -10.69 -8.32
N LEU A 711 6.06 -10.37 -7.99
CA LEU A 711 7.01 -11.35 -7.45
C LEU A 711 6.67 -11.75 -6.02
N LYS A 712 6.02 -10.87 -5.25
CA LYS A 712 5.69 -11.06 -3.84
C LYS A 712 4.26 -10.62 -3.53
N GLY A 713 3.32 -11.54 -3.68
CA GLY A 713 1.92 -11.38 -3.34
C GLY A 713 1.15 -10.48 -4.31
N ASN A 714 0.42 -11.04 -5.27
CA ASN A 714 -0.50 -10.26 -6.10
C ASN A 714 -1.97 -10.36 -5.67
N ILE A 715 -2.33 -11.35 -4.85
CA ILE A 715 -3.71 -11.56 -4.40
C ILE A 715 -3.76 -11.87 -2.90
N VAL A 716 -4.79 -11.40 -2.21
CA VAL A 716 -5.06 -11.72 -0.79
C VAL A 716 -6.08 -12.84 -0.72
N ILE A 717 -5.84 -13.88 0.08
CA ILE A 717 -6.89 -14.85 0.42
C ILE A 717 -7.72 -14.34 1.59
N ASP A 718 -9.00 -14.08 1.33
CA ASP A 718 -9.89 -13.40 2.27
C ASP A 718 -11.23 -14.13 2.39
N SER A 719 -11.52 -14.65 3.58
CA SER A 719 -12.80 -15.29 3.89
C SER A 719 -13.93 -14.31 4.21
N GLY A 720 -13.61 -13.04 4.55
CA GLY A 720 -14.59 -11.98 4.82
C GLY A 720 -15.18 -11.35 3.56
N SER A 721 -14.59 -11.65 2.39
CA SER A 721 -15.07 -11.21 1.08
C SER A 721 -15.79 -12.34 0.35
N THR A 722 -17.08 -12.17 0.03
CA THR A 722 -17.85 -13.23 -0.66
C THR A 722 -17.30 -13.60 -2.05
N LEU A 723 -17.04 -12.59 -2.88
CA LEU A 723 -16.68 -12.75 -4.30
C LEU A 723 -15.17 -12.64 -4.50
N THR A 724 -14.68 -13.15 -5.62
CA THR A 724 -13.29 -12.93 -6.04
C THR A 724 -13.19 -11.59 -6.77
N TYR A 725 -12.14 -10.82 -6.46
CA TYR A 725 -11.89 -9.51 -7.04
C TYR A 725 -10.56 -9.52 -7.79
N PHE A 726 -10.58 -9.09 -9.05
CA PHE A 726 -9.37 -8.93 -9.87
C PHE A 726 -9.24 -7.49 -10.35
N PRO A 727 -8.01 -7.00 -10.63
CA PRO A 727 -7.82 -5.73 -11.29
C PRO A 727 -8.53 -5.73 -12.64
N GLU A 728 -9.13 -4.60 -13.01
CA GLU A 728 -9.99 -4.48 -14.18
C GLU A 728 -9.35 -5.01 -15.47
N SER A 729 -8.08 -4.70 -15.71
CA SER A 729 -7.34 -5.13 -16.90
C SER A 729 -7.25 -6.66 -17.01
N TYR A 730 -6.93 -7.34 -15.91
CA TYR A 730 -6.82 -8.80 -15.86
C TYR A 730 -8.20 -9.47 -15.84
N CYS A 731 -9.13 -8.90 -15.07
CA CYS A 731 -10.51 -9.36 -14.97
C CYS A 731 -11.20 -9.41 -16.35
N ASN A 732 -10.97 -8.41 -17.19
CA ASN A 732 -11.53 -8.34 -18.54
C ASN A 732 -11.00 -9.47 -19.45
N LEU A 733 -9.74 -9.90 -19.28
CA LEU A 733 -9.20 -11.06 -20.02
C LEU A 733 -9.94 -12.35 -19.61
N VAL A 734 -10.14 -12.56 -18.31
CA VAL A 734 -10.88 -13.72 -17.79
C VAL A 734 -12.34 -13.71 -18.27
N ARG A 735 -13.01 -12.55 -18.23
CA ARG A 735 -14.39 -12.39 -18.73
C ARG A 735 -14.50 -12.72 -20.21
N LYS A 736 -13.58 -12.22 -21.02
CA LYS A 736 -13.53 -12.50 -22.46
C LYS A 736 -13.34 -13.99 -22.75
N ALA A 737 -12.50 -14.67 -21.99
CA ALA A 737 -12.33 -16.12 -22.14
C ALA A 737 -13.61 -16.90 -21.75
N VAL A 738 -14.35 -16.46 -20.73
CA VAL A 738 -15.67 -17.06 -20.40
C VAL A 738 -16.68 -16.79 -21.52
N GLU A 739 -16.73 -15.57 -22.05
CA GLU A 739 -17.60 -15.19 -23.18
C GLU A 739 -17.37 -16.03 -24.44
N GLN A 740 -16.13 -16.43 -24.69
CA GLN A 740 -15.79 -17.28 -25.85
C GLN A 740 -16.31 -18.72 -25.72
N VAL A 741 -16.53 -19.20 -24.48
CA VAL A 741 -17.01 -20.57 -24.23
C VAL A 741 -18.53 -20.61 -24.08
N VAL A 742 -19.13 -19.61 -23.44
CA VAL A 742 -20.56 -19.61 -23.12
C VAL A 742 -21.39 -19.14 -24.30
N THR A 743 -22.15 -20.05 -24.92
CA THR A 743 -23.00 -19.76 -26.08
C THR A 743 -24.41 -19.24 -25.72
N ALA A 744 -24.74 -19.15 -24.44
CA ALA A 744 -26.04 -18.69 -23.97
C ALA A 744 -26.24 -17.19 -24.19
N VAL A 745 -27.49 -16.74 -24.16
CA VAL A 745 -27.80 -15.31 -24.32
C VAL A 745 -27.35 -14.54 -23.07
N ARG A 746 -26.50 -13.54 -23.27
CA ARG A 746 -26.03 -12.65 -22.21
C ARG A 746 -27.19 -11.86 -21.61
N PHE A 747 -27.24 -11.78 -20.28
CA PHE A 747 -28.18 -10.94 -19.56
C PHE A 747 -27.75 -9.47 -19.67
N PRO A 748 -28.57 -8.57 -20.26
CA PRO A 748 -28.21 -7.17 -20.41
C PRO A 748 -28.30 -6.42 -19.06
N ARG A 749 -27.43 -5.41 -18.85
CA ARG A 749 -27.42 -4.50 -17.68
C ARG A 749 -26.93 -5.09 -16.35
N SER A 750 -25.85 -5.87 -16.37
CA SER A 750 -25.14 -6.27 -15.15
C SER A 750 -23.65 -5.96 -15.29
N ASP A 751 -23.09 -5.31 -14.26
CA ASP A 751 -21.65 -5.06 -14.15
C ASP A 751 -20.86 -6.38 -14.03
N ILE A 752 -21.53 -7.43 -13.57
CA ILE A 752 -21.05 -8.82 -13.50
C ILE A 752 -21.47 -9.57 -14.78
N LEU A 753 -20.62 -10.47 -15.28
CA LEU A 753 -20.91 -11.25 -16.47
C LEU A 753 -22.00 -12.30 -16.18
N CYS A 754 -23.19 -12.15 -16.77
CA CYS A 754 -24.35 -13.00 -16.51
C CYS A 754 -25.00 -13.51 -17.80
N TYR A 755 -25.61 -14.70 -17.73
CA TYR A 755 -26.28 -15.36 -18.86
C TYR A 755 -27.60 -15.99 -18.46
N TYR A 756 -28.57 -15.97 -19.38
CA TYR A 756 -29.80 -16.73 -19.22
C TYR A 756 -29.53 -18.21 -19.42
N SER A 757 -29.81 -19.03 -18.41
CA SER A 757 -29.65 -20.49 -18.50
C SER A 757 -30.51 -21.23 -17.49
N LYS A 758 -30.90 -22.45 -17.85
CA LYS A 758 -31.58 -23.41 -16.95
C LYS A 758 -30.60 -24.24 -16.14
N THR A 759 -29.35 -24.38 -16.60
CA THR A 759 -28.30 -25.17 -15.93
C THR A 759 -26.99 -24.39 -15.85
N ILE A 760 -26.23 -24.64 -14.79
CA ILE A 760 -24.86 -24.14 -14.61
C ILE A 760 -23.88 -24.82 -15.57
N ASP A 761 -24.28 -25.91 -16.22
CA ASP A 761 -23.36 -26.73 -17.04
C ASP A 761 -22.79 -26.01 -18.26
N ILE A 762 -23.46 -24.97 -18.73
CA ILE A 762 -23.02 -24.15 -19.87
C ILE A 762 -21.70 -23.40 -19.60
N PHE A 763 -21.32 -23.26 -18.32
CA PHE A 763 -20.13 -22.52 -17.94
C PHE A 763 -18.88 -23.40 -17.93
N PRO A 764 -17.71 -22.85 -18.33
CA PRO A 764 -16.44 -23.55 -18.22
C PRO A 764 -16.04 -23.78 -16.77
N VAL A 765 -15.20 -24.80 -16.55
CA VAL A 765 -14.46 -24.94 -15.29
C VAL A 765 -13.38 -23.85 -15.25
N ILE A 766 -13.18 -23.25 -14.07
CA ILE A 766 -12.11 -22.28 -13.84
C ILE A 766 -11.07 -22.90 -12.92
N THR A 767 -9.79 -22.76 -13.27
CA THR A 767 -8.67 -23.19 -12.45
C THR A 767 -7.83 -21.98 -12.04
N MET A 768 -7.59 -21.84 -10.74
CA MET A 768 -6.67 -20.84 -10.19
C MET A 768 -5.30 -21.49 -10.03
N HIS A 769 -4.28 -20.97 -10.71
CA HIS A 769 -2.92 -21.49 -10.65
C HIS A 769 -2.10 -20.62 -9.72
N PHE A 770 -1.79 -21.13 -8.53
CA PHE A 770 -0.93 -20.43 -7.57
C PHE A 770 0.52 -20.90 -7.68
N SER A 771 1.43 -20.01 -7.28
CA SER A 771 2.88 -20.27 -7.28
C SER A 771 3.25 -21.54 -6.53
N GLY A 772 4.30 -22.21 -7.00
CA GLY A 772 4.71 -23.51 -6.44
C GLY A 772 3.95 -24.70 -7.01
N GLY A 773 3.13 -24.49 -8.05
CA GLY A 773 2.36 -25.54 -8.73
C GLY A 773 1.07 -25.92 -8.00
N ALA A 774 0.51 -25.01 -7.21
CA ALA A 774 -0.74 -25.21 -6.50
C ALA A 774 -1.93 -24.86 -7.40
N ASP A 775 -2.40 -25.86 -8.15
CA ASP A 775 -3.53 -25.72 -9.05
C ASP A 775 -4.86 -26.06 -8.36
N LEU A 776 -5.73 -25.07 -8.24
CA LEU A 776 -7.05 -25.20 -7.66
C LEU A 776 -8.10 -25.26 -8.77
N VAL A 777 -8.55 -26.47 -9.10
CA VAL A 777 -9.67 -26.69 -10.01
C VAL A 777 -10.97 -26.40 -9.25
N LEU A 778 -11.64 -25.31 -9.60
CA LEU A 778 -12.83 -24.85 -8.90
C LEU A 778 -14.09 -25.46 -9.52
N ASP A 779 -15.01 -25.94 -8.68
CA ASP A 779 -16.31 -26.38 -9.15
C ASP A 779 -17.10 -25.18 -9.72
N LYS A 780 -18.04 -25.44 -10.63
CA LYS A 780 -18.85 -24.37 -11.22
C LYS A 780 -19.60 -23.57 -10.15
N TYR A 781 -20.04 -24.18 -9.05
CA TYR A 781 -20.68 -23.46 -7.95
C TYR A 781 -19.75 -22.51 -7.20
N ASN A 782 -18.43 -22.73 -7.21
CA ASN A 782 -17.45 -21.80 -6.65
C ASN A 782 -17.43 -20.48 -7.46
N MET A 783 -17.54 -20.58 -8.78
CA MET A 783 -17.29 -19.46 -9.69
C MET A 783 -18.53 -18.90 -10.38
N TYR A 784 -19.71 -19.51 -10.19
CA TYR A 784 -20.97 -19.02 -10.76
C TYR A 784 -22.09 -19.00 -9.71
N VAL A 785 -22.90 -17.95 -9.74
CA VAL A 785 -24.00 -17.68 -8.80
C VAL A 785 -25.32 -17.63 -9.57
N ALA A 786 -26.35 -18.33 -9.09
CA ALA A 786 -27.70 -18.22 -9.63
C ALA A 786 -28.40 -16.96 -9.08
N SER A 787 -29.14 -16.25 -9.92
CA SER A 787 -30.03 -15.16 -9.50
C SER A 787 -31.19 -15.69 -8.65
N ASN A 788 -31.63 -14.91 -7.66
CA ASN A 788 -32.78 -15.21 -6.82
C ASN A 788 -34.10 -15.37 -7.61
N THR A 789 -34.20 -14.75 -8.79
CA THR A 789 -35.38 -14.85 -9.66
C THR A 789 -35.40 -16.10 -10.54
N GLY A 790 -34.34 -16.92 -10.49
CA GLY A 790 -34.17 -18.11 -11.32
C GLY A 790 -33.85 -17.80 -12.79
N GLY A 791 -33.19 -18.74 -13.47
CA GLY A 791 -32.96 -18.68 -14.92
C GLY A 791 -31.82 -17.76 -15.38
N VAL A 792 -31.06 -17.16 -14.46
CA VAL A 792 -29.85 -16.36 -14.75
C VAL A 792 -28.72 -16.83 -13.86
N PHE A 793 -27.53 -16.99 -14.43
CA PHE A 793 -26.31 -17.32 -13.72
C PHE A 793 -25.22 -16.29 -14.03
N CYS A 794 -24.47 -15.89 -13.02
CA CYS A 794 -23.47 -14.83 -13.08
C CYS A 794 -22.10 -15.33 -12.62
N LEU A 795 -21.04 -14.85 -13.25
CA LEU A 795 -19.66 -15.10 -12.85
C LEU A 795 -19.37 -14.45 -11.48
N ALA A 796 -18.84 -15.21 -10.52
CA ALA A 796 -18.53 -14.76 -9.17
C ALA A 796 -17.20 -13.98 -9.08
N ILE A 797 -16.86 -13.21 -10.13
CA ILE A 797 -15.66 -12.38 -10.22
C ILE A 797 -16.09 -10.93 -10.47
N ILE A 798 -15.60 -10.03 -9.65
CA ILE A 798 -15.77 -8.58 -9.81
C ILE A 798 -14.47 -7.98 -10.34
N CYS A 799 -14.61 -7.02 -11.24
CA CYS A 799 -13.50 -6.23 -11.75
C CYS A 799 -13.39 -4.94 -10.94
N ASN A 800 -12.31 -4.76 -10.19
CA ASN A 800 -12.06 -3.55 -9.39
C ASN A 800 -11.05 -2.63 -10.06
N SER A 801 -11.06 -1.35 -9.64
CA SER A 801 -10.06 -0.36 -10.00
C SER A 801 -8.65 -0.82 -9.57
N PRO A 802 -7.58 -0.48 -10.31
CA PRO A 802 -6.19 -0.86 -9.98
C PRO A 802 -5.68 -0.38 -8.61
N ILE A 803 -6.44 0.44 -7.88
CA ILE A 803 -6.11 0.97 -6.56
C ILE A 803 -6.46 -0.03 -5.43
N GLU A 804 -7.32 -1.02 -5.69
CA GLU A 804 -7.75 -2.00 -4.69
C GLU A 804 -6.97 -3.32 -4.80
N GLU A 805 -6.69 -3.94 -3.64
CA GLU A 805 -6.01 -5.25 -3.58
C GLU A 805 -6.91 -6.32 -4.23
N ALA A 806 -6.32 -7.21 -5.03
CA ALA A 806 -7.05 -8.35 -5.54
C ALA A 806 -7.35 -9.34 -4.41
N ILE A 807 -8.51 -9.98 -4.47
CA ILE A 807 -9.03 -10.83 -3.38
C ILE A 807 -9.49 -12.17 -3.93
N PHE A 808 -9.03 -13.26 -3.33
CA PHE A 808 -9.55 -14.60 -3.50
C PHE A 808 -10.61 -14.87 -2.42
N GLY A 809 -11.88 -14.62 -2.77
CA GLY A 809 -13.01 -14.60 -1.83
C GLY A 809 -13.50 -15.98 -1.38
N ASN A 810 -14.35 -15.99 -0.34
CA ASN A 810 -14.81 -17.19 0.35
C ASN A 810 -15.57 -18.18 -0.54
N ARG A 811 -16.32 -17.71 -1.55
CA ARG A 811 -17.08 -18.59 -2.44
C ARG A 811 -16.15 -19.48 -3.26
N ALA A 812 -15.03 -18.92 -3.69
CA ALA A 812 -14.03 -19.67 -4.44
C ALA A 812 -13.32 -20.72 -3.56
N GLN A 813 -13.36 -20.57 -2.24
CA GLN A 813 -12.78 -21.47 -1.25
C GLN A 813 -13.76 -22.60 -0.83
N ASN A 814 -15.02 -22.58 -1.27
CA ASN A 814 -16.00 -23.61 -0.91
C ASN A 814 -15.58 -25.02 -1.33
N ASN A 815 -15.87 -26.01 -0.49
CA ASN A 815 -15.45 -27.41 -0.67
C ASN A 815 -13.93 -27.61 -0.78
N PHE A 816 -13.16 -26.72 -0.15
CA PHE A 816 -11.77 -26.96 0.16
C PHE A 816 -11.59 -26.93 1.68
N LEU A 817 -10.84 -27.90 2.20
CA LEU A 817 -10.22 -27.77 3.51
C LEU A 817 -8.99 -26.89 3.32
N VAL A 818 -9.08 -25.64 3.78
CA VAL A 818 -8.04 -24.62 3.65
C VAL A 818 -7.28 -24.55 4.96
N GLY A 819 -5.97 -24.79 4.90
CA GLY A 819 -5.07 -24.77 6.06
C GLY A 819 -4.05 -23.65 5.95
N TYR A 820 -3.84 -22.92 7.03
CA TYR A 820 -2.87 -21.86 7.18
C TYR A 820 -1.79 -22.33 8.15
N ASP A 821 -0.54 -22.27 7.70
CA ASP A 821 0.65 -22.45 8.54
C ASP A 821 1.46 -21.16 8.54
N SER A 822 1.19 -20.32 9.55
CA SER A 822 1.88 -19.04 9.72
C SER A 822 3.37 -19.19 10.01
N SER A 823 3.80 -20.33 10.56
CA SER A 823 5.21 -20.59 10.88
C SER A 823 6.01 -20.97 9.63
N SER A 824 5.41 -21.78 8.75
CA SER A 824 6.03 -22.21 7.49
C SER A 824 5.72 -21.26 6.32
N LEU A 825 4.89 -20.23 6.54
CA LEU A 825 4.39 -19.32 5.51
C LEU A 825 3.75 -20.07 4.33
N LEU A 826 2.84 -21.00 4.65
CA LEU A 826 2.14 -21.81 3.66
C LEU A 826 0.62 -21.72 3.85
N VAL A 827 -0.10 -21.68 2.73
CA VAL A 827 -1.52 -22.01 2.67
C VAL A 827 -1.67 -23.29 1.86
N SER A 828 -2.42 -24.24 2.40
CA SER A 828 -2.67 -25.54 1.80
C SER A 828 -4.16 -25.72 1.51
N PHE A 829 -4.47 -26.36 0.39
CA PHE A 829 -5.82 -26.62 -0.07
C PHE A 829 -6.01 -28.10 -0.33
N LYS A 830 -7.11 -28.66 0.18
CA LYS A 830 -7.52 -30.03 -0.11
C LYS A 830 -8.97 -30.06 -0.57
N PRO A 831 -9.27 -30.47 -1.82
CA PRO A 831 -10.64 -30.70 -2.25
C PRO A 831 -11.36 -31.63 -1.27
N THR A 832 -12.42 -31.14 -0.65
CA THR A 832 -13.09 -31.82 0.46
C THR A 832 -14.58 -31.52 0.44
N ASN A 833 -15.43 -32.54 0.62
CA ASN A 833 -16.86 -32.32 0.81
C ASN A 833 -17.09 -31.77 2.24
N CYS A 834 -17.03 -30.46 2.41
CA CYS A 834 -17.12 -29.80 3.72
C CYS A 834 -18.45 -30.05 4.43
N SER A 835 -19.54 -30.27 3.69
CA SER A 835 -20.84 -30.62 4.27
C SER A 835 -20.89 -32.00 4.90
N ALA A 836 -19.94 -32.89 4.57
CA ALA A 836 -19.87 -34.26 5.08
C ALA A 836 -18.66 -34.52 6.00
N LEU A 837 -17.70 -33.59 6.06
CA LEU A 837 -16.41 -33.79 6.75
C LEU A 837 -16.56 -33.99 8.26
N TRP A 838 -17.62 -33.45 8.86
CA TRP A 838 -17.80 -33.38 10.32
C TRP A 838 -19.16 -33.90 10.81
N ASN A 839 -19.89 -34.60 9.95
CA ASN A 839 -21.14 -35.30 10.30
C ASN A 839 -20.88 -36.69 10.87
#